data_AF-A0A8J4TZR7-F1
#
_entry.id   AF-A0A8J4TZR7-F1
#
_cell.length_a   1.000
_cell.length_b   1.000
_cell.length_c   1.000
_cell.angle_alpha   90.00
_cell.angle_beta   90.00
_cell.angle_gamma   90.00
#
_symmetry.space_group_name_H-M   'P 1'
#
loop_
_entity.id
_entity.type
_entity.pdbx_description
1 polymer ?
#
loop_
_entity_poly.entity_id
_entity_poly.type
_entity_poly.pdbx_seq_one_letter_code
_entity_poly.pdbx_strand_id
1 'polypeptide(L)'
;MGPISSKWIHFFLVCFFYAYVSCSSVEQKIYVVLNKTTPCVRLLNATHQIGCQSSISGDTGVLHVLETEDDLDWITKTGPHAPYMVLMESPAFTRSTMMRLKNSTRVAGAAVIHLTAPPDQGFSPHTSCPNQNTGVYSESYGPELANCSTAVWNPLGNGLSYEDFPFPIFSLADDNETQVIRKCYEDHNRRVNGSAPEYPLCAMQLFSHMHAVTDTVTCMRRTDLQNSFSINPEQLCDPLKDYNVWATIRPINVTAKGHKENESMVIAATRLDGRSFFYDVAPSAEGTVSGIVTLLAAAEALRSVTRVAPPPRNIFFAFFQGEAFDYIGSSRMVYDMQNNKSVIDFDNVHSFLEIGQVGLWNKQTLWMHSDPVSRRNDTVNKEVTSLVDNIKSAASTLAVSLDEPNTTQALPPSSFQRFLKVRPIPGVVLTDHRSSFVNRYYESLYDTPEYLNVSYPPNLTPEEQLEYETEAAKSLTEVATLVARSLYKQAGGEEDMLKNITADTKTMAKLLYGFLVKTNNTWFRSLLPFDVVSKERNSILGSGPPQYYVSLSQIQQPKSVTTFVKYVLVNMTGTATSLNQSQCQNPNDTPGESKDLYVYEWVSGTASENHTIGEPFCARAPVRLARAESPAFELRQYGSREYSTWTESRWKHIGARIFLVASPQLQKWPSEGLGDFRDIQVGFFLRCKELSLRVLRVMALSLGLDSEVFLEAHSHIGSDENGSTLRSLYYPPVKAGSVKEGQLRCGEHSDYGSITLVFQDPEAGLQVLNRKREFISAPSIPGTVLVNIADLMQRWTSDVFVSA
;
A
#
# COMPACT_ATOMS: atom_id res chain seq x y z
N MET A 1 -4.46 -13.92 -47.75
CA MET A 1 -3.28 -14.09 -46.88
C MET A 1 -2.17 -14.70 -47.72
N GLY A 2 -1.19 -13.88 -48.15
CA GLY A 2 -0.01 -14.37 -48.88
C GLY A 2 1.08 -14.84 -47.90
N PRO A 3 2.00 -15.72 -48.32
CA PRO A 3 2.98 -16.33 -47.42
C PRO A 3 4.05 -15.30 -47.04
N ILE A 4 4.24 -15.14 -45.73
CA ILE A 4 5.27 -14.27 -45.17
C ILE A 4 6.64 -14.90 -45.48
N SER A 5 7.52 -14.10 -46.08
CA SER A 5 8.88 -14.49 -46.43
C SER A 5 9.73 -14.85 -45.20
N SER A 6 10.48 -15.96 -45.31
CA SER A 6 11.43 -16.52 -44.33
C SER A 6 12.38 -15.49 -43.69
N LYS A 7 12.66 -14.36 -44.36
CA LYS A 7 13.51 -13.28 -43.84
C LYS A 7 12.91 -12.50 -42.66
N TRP A 8 11.57 -12.44 -42.54
CA TRP A 8 10.92 -11.75 -41.42
C TRP A 8 10.86 -12.60 -40.15
N ILE A 9 10.84 -13.93 -40.29
CA ILE A 9 10.85 -14.87 -39.16
C ILE A 9 12.22 -14.86 -38.47
N HIS A 10 13.32 -14.74 -39.23
CA HIS A 10 14.67 -14.59 -38.66
C HIS A 10 14.86 -13.24 -37.95
N PHE A 11 14.30 -12.14 -38.46
CA PHE A 11 14.43 -10.83 -37.83
C PHE A 11 13.65 -10.75 -36.49
N PHE A 12 12.46 -11.37 -36.43
CA PHE A 12 11.68 -11.48 -35.19
C PHE A 12 12.33 -12.41 -34.16
N LEU A 13 12.95 -13.52 -34.57
CA LEU A 13 13.66 -14.43 -33.66
C LEU A 13 14.95 -13.81 -33.09
N VAL A 14 15.70 -13.03 -33.88
CA VAL A 14 16.93 -12.37 -33.41
C VAL A 14 16.62 -11.20 -32.47
N CYS A 15 15.54 -10.45 -32.70
CA CYS A 15 15.09 -9.41 -31.76
C CYS A 15 14.53 -10.00 -30.46
N PHE A 16 13.86 -11.16 -30.51
CA PHE A 16 13.41 -11.86 -29.29
C PHE A 16 14.57 -12.47 -28.48
N PHE A 17 15.66 -12.88 -29.14
CA PHE A 17 16.84 -13.41 -28.44
C PHE A 17 17.66 -12.32 -27.74
N TYR A 18 17.75 -11.11 -28.29
CA TYR A 18 18.47 -10.00 -27.64
C TYR A 18 17.72 -9.37 -26.45
N ALA A 19 16.38 -9.47 -26.41
CA ALA A 19 15.59 -8.94 -25.30
C ALA A 19 15.58 -9.83 -24.05
N TYR A 20 15.99 -11.10 -24.14
CA TYR A 20 15.92 -12.07 -23.04
C TYR A 20 17.28 -12.48 -22.43
N VAL A 21 18.40 -11.95 -22.93
CA VAL A 21 19.73 -12.17 -22.36
C VAL A 21 20.32 -10.85 -21.90
N SER A 22 19.68 -10.23 -20.91
CA SER A 22 20.22 -9.06 -20.20
C SER A 22 20.16 -9.25 -18.68
N CYS A 23 20.16 -10.49 -18.20
CA CYS A 23 20.43 -10.79 -16.80
C CYS A 23 21.92 -11.12 -16.71
N SER A 24 22.72 -10.19 -16.20
CA SER A 24 24.13 -10.43 -15.95
C SER A 24 24.25 -11.53 -14.89
N SER A 25 24.80 -12.70 -15.25
CA SER A 25 25.04 -13.80 -14.29
C SER A 25 25.93 -13.40 -13.11
N VAL A 26 26.61 -12.26 -13.21
CA VAL A 26 27.41 -11.66 -12.12
C VAL A 26 26.50 -11.03 -11.06
N GLU A 27 25.35 -10.46 -11.44
CA GLU A 27 24.41 -9.86 -10.49
C GLU A 27 23.88 -10.90 -9.51
N GLN A 28 23.53 -12.08 -10.01
CA GLN A 28 23.09 -13.23 -9.21
C GLN A 28 24.18 -13.79 -8.28
N LYS A 29 25.47 -13.49 -8.54
CA LYS A 29 26.58 -13.86 -7.66
C LYS A 29 26.84 -12.83 -6.55
N ILE A 30 26.34 -11.61 -6.70
CA ILE A 30 26.61 -10.50 -5.78
C ILE A 30 25.40 -10.24 -4.88
N TYR A 31 24.20 -10.17 -5.48
CA TYR A 31 23.00 -9.72 -4.80
C TYR A 31 22.03 -10.87 -4.56
N VAL A 32 21.50 -10.91 -3.35
CA VAL A 32 20.31 -11.69 -3.01
C VAL A 32 19.16 -10.71 -2.84
N VAL A 33 18.17 -10.81 -3.73
CA VAL A 33 16.95 -9.97 -3.71
C VAL A 33 15.95 -10.53 -2.70
N LEU A 34 15.38 -9.66 -1.87
CA LEU A 34 14.31 -10.01 -0.93
C LEU A 34 12.96 -9.72 -1.60
N ASN A 35 12.11 -10.74 -1.71
CA ASN A 35 10.87 -10.66 -2.50
C ASN A 35 9.67 -10.32 -1.62
N LYS A 36 9.61 -10.85 -0.40
CA LYS A 36 8.46 -10.69 0.50
C LYS A 36 8.71 -9.61 1.54
N THR A 37 8.79 -8.38 1.06
CA THR A 37 9.02 -7.20 1.91
C THR A 37 7.87 -6.21 1.84
N THR A 38 7.58 -5.57 2.96
CA THR A 38 6.55 -4.52 3.04
C THR A 38 7.18 -3.21 3.49
N PRO A 39 7.16 -2.16 2.65
CA PRO A 39 7.77 -0.89 3.00
C PRO A 39 6.89 -0.07 3.96
N CYS A 40 7.53 0.80 4.72
CA CYS A 40 6.92 2.02 5.22
C CYS A 40 6.90 3.07 4.09
N VAL A 41 5.75 3.70 3.86
CA VAL A 41 5.55 4.67 2.77
C VAL A 41 5.29 6.07 3.30
N ARG A 42 5.56 7.09 2.48
CA ARG A 42 5.30 8.48 2.86
C ARG A 42 3.84 8.85 2.63
N LEU A 43 3.24 9.42 3.69
CA LEU A 43 1.95 10.08 3.65
C LEU A 43 2.11 11.55 3.99
N LEU A 44 1.25 12.41 3.45
CA LEU A 44 1.27 13.84 3.69
C LEU A 44 -0.11 14.31 4.13
N ASN A 45 -0.14 15.32 5.00
CA ASN A 45 -1.33 16.08 5.32
C ASN A 45 -1.09 17.58 5.04
N ALA A 46 -2.03 18.45 5.42
CA ALA A 46 -1.99 19.88 5.15
C ALA A 46 -0.75 20.60 5.71
N THR A 47 -0.08 20.02 6.72
CA THR A 47 0.95 20.71 7.51
C THR A 47 2.27 19.95 7.60
N HIS A 48 2.24 18.63 7.53
CA HIS A 48 3.40 17.78 7.76
C HIS A 48 3.36 16.56 6.83
N GLN A 49 4.50 15.87 6.76
CA GLN A 49 4.65 14.54 6.19
C GLN A 49 4.97 13.53 7.29
N ILE A 50 4.62 12.27 7.07
CA ILE A 50 4.90 11.13 7.96
C ILE A 50 5.38 9.94 7.13
N GLY A 51 5.88 8.90 7.79
CA GLY A 51 6.31 7.67 7.15
C GLY A 51 7.79 7.70 6.80
N CYS A 52 8.18 7.03 5.72
CA CYS A 52 9.60 6.75 5.44
C CYS A 52 9.96 7.05 3.99
N GLN A 53 11.25 7.29 3.74
CA GLN A 53 11.81 7.47 2.40
C GLN A 53 13.25 6.94 2.36
N SER A 54 13.68 6.47 1.19
CA SER A 54 15.10 6.31 0.86
C SER A 54 15.63 7.37 -0.10
N SER A 55 16.95 7.48 -0.20
CA SER A 55 17.62 8.13 -1.34
C SER A 55 17.18 7.50 -2.67
N ILE A 56 17.30 8.26 -3.76
CA ILE A 56 16.84 7.84 -5.10
C ILE A 56 17.52 6.55 -5.60
N SER A 57 18.80 6.37 -5.25
CA SER A 57 19.60 5.18 -5.57
C SER A 57 19.50 4.08 -4.51
N GLY A 58 18.58 4.20 -3.55
CA GLY A 58 18.47 3.34 -2.38
C GLY A 58 19.52 3.64 -1.30
N ASP A 59 19.20 3.32 -0.06
CA ASP A 59 20.10 3.50 1.08
C ASP A 59 20.76 2.18 1.43
N THR A 60 22.09 2.20 1.53
CA THR A 60 22.92 1.03 1.83
C THR A 60 23.53 1.18 3.21
N GLY A 61 23.49 0.12 4.02
CA GLY A 61 24.16 0.07 5.31
C GLY A 61 24.69 -1.31 5.64
N VAL A 62 25.76 -1.36 6.44
CA VAL A 62 26.29 -2.61 6.99
C VAL A 62 25.25 -3.20 7.93
N LEU A 63 24.91 -4.47 7.71
CA LEU A 63 23.86 -5.15 8.45
C LEU A 63 24.26 -5.34 9.92
N HIS A 64 23.40 -4.97 10.86
CA HIS A 64 23.59 -5.29 12.28
C HIS A 64 22.29 -5.74 12.92
N VAL A 65 22.32 -6.88 13.61
CA VAL A 65 21.16 -7.42 14.34
C VAL A 65 21.04 -6.72 15.69
N LEU A 66 19.86 -6.23 16.02
CA LEU A 66 19.53 -5.60 17.29
C LEU A 66 18.81 -6.60 18.18
N GLU A 67 19.52 -7.10 19.20
CA GLU A 67 18.96 -8.02 20.21
C GLU A 67 18.92 -7.38 21.59
N THR A 68 19.87 -6.49 21.89
CA THR A 68 20.03 -5.87 23.20
C THR A 68 20.15 -4.35 23.12
N GLU A 69 19.94 -3.67 24.26
CA GLU A 69 20.17 -2.23 24.39
C GLU A 69 21.64 -1.84 24.15
N ASP A 70 22.59 -2.73 24.46
CA ASP A 70 24.01 -2.55 24.20
C ASP A 70 24.31 -2.52 22.69
N ASP A 71 23.58 -3.31 21.88
CA ASP A 71 23.70 -3.26 20.43
C ASP A 71 23.18 -1.94 19.87
N LEU A 72 22.07 -1.41 20.42
CA LEU A 72 21.52 -0.11 20.04
C LEU A 72 22.52 1.02 20.33
N ASP A 73 23.13 1.01 21.52
CA ASP A 73 24.18 1.97 21.87
C ASP A 73 25.42 1.81 20.99
N TRP A 74 25.80 0.58 20.65
CA TRP A 74 26.94 0.33 19.78
C TRP A 74 26.73 0.88 18.37
N ILE A 75 25.56 0.61 17.77
CA ILE A 75 25.18 1.10 16.43
C ILE A 75 25.20 2.64 16.42
N THR A 76 24.57 3.25 17.42
CA THR A 76 24.35 4.70 17.48
C THR A 76 25.57 5.50 17.93
N LYS A 77 26.58 4.89 18.58
CA LYS A 77 27.73 5.63 19.13
C LYS A 77 29.10 5.10 18.67
N THR A 78 29.37 3.80 18.81
CA THR A 78 30.76 3.28 18.81
C THR A 78 31.15 2.43 17.60
N GLY A 79 30.19 1.95 16.79
CA GLY A 79 30.48 1.05 15.67
C GLY A 79 31.48 1.63 14.64
N PRO A 80 32.41 0.86 14.07
CA PRO A 80 33.44 1.41 13.18
C PRO A 80 32.97 1.61 11.72
N HIS A 81 31.90 0.93 11.29
CA HIS A 81 31.53 0.75 9.88
C HIS A 81 30.19 1.39 9.53
N ALA A 82 29.85 2.51 10.15
CA ALA A 82 28.66 3.27 9.77
C ALA A 82 28.73 3.69 8.29
N PRO A 83 27.60 3.77 7.56
CA PRO A 83 26.23 3.66 8.06
C PRO A 83 25.75 2.21 8.26
N TYR A 84 24.87 2.02 9.25
CA TYR A 84 24.30 0.71 9.60
C TYR A 84 22.87 0.53 9.07
N MET A 85 22.55 -0.71 8.71
CA MET A 85 21.20 -1.18 8.44
C MET A 85 20.76 -2.10 9.58
N VAL A 86 19.77 -1.68 10.36
CA VAL A 86 19.41 -2.36 11.61
C VAL A 86 18.36 -3.44 11.35
N LEU A 87 18.67 -4.69 11.64
CA LEU A 87 17.71 -5.80 11.64
C LEU A 87 17.21 -6.02 13.06
N MET A 88 15.91 -5.91 13.30
CA MET A 88 15.32 -6.10 14.63
C MET A 88 14.10 -6.99 14.56
N GLU A 89 13.80 -7.69 15.65
CA GLU A 89 12.51 -8.37 15.77
C GLU A 89 11.44 -7.39 16.21
N SER A 90 10.20 -7.68 15.85
CA SER A 90 9.03 -6.88 16.20
C SER A 90 8.89 -6.46 17.69
N PRO A 91 9.30 -7.22 18.72
CA PRO A 91 9.26 -6.73 20.10
C PRO A 91 10.23 -5.58 20.38
N ALA A 92 11.34 -5.50 19.63
CA ALA A 92 12.30 -4.40 19.72
C ALA A 92 11.85 -3.17 18.90
N PHE A 93 10.85 -3.31 18.02
CA PHE A 93 10.26 -2.24 17.23
C PHE A 93 9.33 -1.36 18.07
N THR A 94 9.93 -0.60 18.99
CA THR A 94 9.23 0.32 19.88
C THR A 94 9.52 1.77 19.52
N ARG A 95 8.68 2.70 19.98
CA ARG A 95 8.91 4.14 19.77
C ARG A 95 10.25 4.61 20.34
N SER A 96 10.64 4.15 21.53
CA SER A 96 11.92 4.54 22.14
C SER A 96 13.12 4.10 21.29
N THR A 97 13.11 2.86 20.81
CA THR A 97 14.13 2.34 19.88
C THR A 97 14.18 3.17 18.61
N MET A 98 13.04 3.36 17.96
CA MET A 98 12.98 4.03 16.66
C MET A 98 13.36 5.51 16.74
N MET A 99 13.02 6.21 17.82
CA MET A 99 13.43 7.60 18.01
C MET A 99 14.94 7.73 18.26
N ARG A 100 15.57 6.77 18.96
CA ARG A 100 17.04 6.73 19.10
C ARG A 100 17.73 6.48 17.77
N LEU A 101 17.19 5.60 16.94
CA LEU A 101 17.70 5.38 15.58
C LEU A 101 17.51 6.63 14.70
N LYS A 102 16.32 7.27 14.74
CA LYS A 102 16.01 8.51 14.01
C LYS A 102 16.95 9.66 14.34
N ASN A 103 17.33 9.81 15.61
CA ASN A 103 18.23 10.87 16.06
C ASN A 103 19.71 10.61 15.75
N SER A 104 20.05 9.43 15.22
CA SER A 104 21.42 9.06 14.85
C SER A 104 21.66 9.29 13.36
N THR A 105 22.76 9.95 13.00
CA THR A 105 23.21 10.09 11.60
C THR A 105 23.89 8.84 11.06
N ARG A 106 24.00 7.78 11.88
CA ARG A 106 24.79 6.57 11.59
C ARG A 106 23.94 5.40 11.09
N VAL A 107 22.64 5.63 10.89
CA VAL A 107 21.66 4.61 10.47
C VAL A 107 21.14 4.96 9.08
N ALA A 108 21.25 4.02 8.14
CA ALA A 108 20.75 4.16 6.77
C ALA A 108 19.38 3.51 6.55
N GLY A 109 18.88 2.73 7.53
CA GLY A 109 17.55 2.12 7.46
C GLY A 109 17.36 1.02 8.49
N ALA A 110 16.16 0.46 8.52
CA ALA A 110 15.79 -0.64 9.41
C ALA A 110 14.95 -1.70 8.71
N ALA A 111 15.13 -2.95 9.10
CA ALA A 111 14.30 -4.07 8.71
C ALA A 111 13.74 -4.75 9.97
N VAL A 112 12.42 -4.90 10.04
CA VAL A 112 11.69 -5.45 11.17
C VAL A 112 11.22 -6.85 10.81
N ILE A 113 11.68 -7.85 11.54
CA ILE A 113 11.22 -9.23 11.42
C ILE A 113 9.86 -9.34 12.12
N HIS A 114 8.82 -9.62 11.34
CA HIS A 114 7.49 -9.85 11.85
C HIS A 114 7.42 -11.24 12.50
N LEU A 115 7.21 -11.29 13.82
CA LEU A 115 6.91 -12.52 14.52
C LEU A 115 5.40 -12.78 14.47
N THR A 116 5.00 -14.03 14.28
CA THR A 116 3.59 -14.45 14.27
C THR A 116 2.92 -14.27 15.64
N ALA A 117 3.67 -14.46 16.72
CA ALA A 117 3.18 -14.21 18.08
C ALA A 117 3.14 -12.70 18.36
N PRO A 118 1.97 -12.16 18.75
CA PRO A 118 1.85 -10.74 19.06
C PRO A 118 2.48 -10.39 20.43
N PRO A 119 2.97 -9.15 20.64
CA PRO A 119 3.55 -8.75 21.93
C PRO A 119 2.53 -8.71 23.06
N ASP A 120 2.81 -9.39 24.19
CA ASP A 120 1.88 -9.52 25.33
C ASP A 120 1.39 -8.18 25.90
N GLN A 121 2.22 -7.14 25.84
CA GLN A 121 1.88 -5.80 26.34
C GLN A 121 0.95 -5.00 25.40
N GLY A 122 0.71 -5.51 24.19
CA GLY A 122 0.03 -4.78 23.12
C GLY A 122 0.99 -3.91 22.31
N PHE A 123 0.57 -3.54 21.09
CA PHE A 123 1.32 -2.64 20.22
C PHE A 123 0.37 -1.91 19.28
N SER A 124 0.17 -0.61 19.52
CA SER A 124 -0.54 0.29 18.61
C SER A 124 0.40 1.41 18.15
N PRO A 125 0.80 1.42 16.86
CA PRO A 125 1.64 2.49 16.32
C PRO A 125 0.85 3.78 16.06
N HIS A 126 -0.46 3.77 16.25
CA HIS A 126 -1.34 4.92 16.10
C HIS A 126 -1.20 5.91 17.27
N THR A 127 -1.72 7.12 17.12
CA THR A 127 -1.86 8.08 18.23
C THR A 127 -2.78 7.57 19.34
N SER A 128 -2.62 8.13 20.53
CA SER A 128 -3.48 7.83 21.68
C SER A 128 -4.90 8.42 21.59
N CYS A 129 -5.05 9.49 20.81
CA CYS A 129 -6.32 10.11 20.45
C CYS A 129 -6.48 10.09 18.92
N PRO A 130 -7.11 9.05 18.34
CA PRO A 130 -7.36 8.99 16.90
C PRO A 130 -8.29 10.10 16.42
N ASN A 131 -8.02 10.67 15.24
CA ASN A 131 -8.81 11.74 14.59
C ASN A 131 -9.13 12.97 15.46
N GLN A 132 -8.25 13.27 16.42
CA GLN A 132 -8.42 14.32 17.43
C GLN A 132 -8.88 15.68 16.86
N ASN A 133 -8.31 16.09 15.73
CA ASN A 133 -8.50 17.43 15.18
C ASN A 133 -9.68 17.53 14.20
N THR A 134 -10.27 16.40 13.81
CA THR A 134 -11.28 16.33 12.76
C THR A 134 -12.63 15.79 13.26
N GLY A 135 -12.68 15.31 14.51
CA GLY A 135 -13.91 15.02 15.25
C GLY A 135 -14.75 16.26 15.55
N VAL A 136 -15.90 16.06 16.22
CA VAL A 136 -16.86 17.14 16.53
C VAL A 136 -16.37 18.04 17.66
N TYR A 137 -15.65 17.48 18.63
CA TYR A 137 -15.21 18.22 19.81
C TYR A 137 -14.08 19.20 19.48
N SER A 138 -14.27 20.44 19.87
CA SER A 138 -13.37 21.56 19.58
C SER A 138 -13.56 22.67 20.61
N GLU A 139 -12.75 23.73 20.53
CA GLU A 139 -12.90 24.91 21.39
C GLU A 139 -14.31 25.54 21.32
N SER A 140 -15.02 25.39 20.20
CA SER A 140 -16.38 25.90 20.02
C SER A 140 -17.49 24.89 20.34
N TYR A 141 -17.18 23.59 20.38
CA TYR A 141 -18.17 22.52 20.61
C TYR A 141 -17.62 21.52 21.63
N GLY A 142 -18.14 21.56 22.86
CA GLY A 142 -17.65 20.72 23.95
C GLY A 142 -16.15 20.95 24.24
N PRO A 143 -15.73 22.18 24.61
CA PRO A 143 -14.32 22.49 24.89
C PRO A 143 -13.74 21.60 26.00
N GLU A 144 -14.56 21.20 26.97
CA GLU A 144 -14.18 20.26 28.03
C GLU A 144 -13.96 18.81 27.56
N LEU A 145 -14.29 18.50 26.30
CA LEU A 145 -14.13 17.19 25.66
C LEU A 145 -13.11 17.23 24.50
N ALA A 146 -12.70 18.43 24.10
CA ALA A 146 -11.70 18.62 23.05
C ALA A 146 -10.39 17.92 23.43
N ASN A 147 -9.63 17.51 22.42
CA ASN A 147 -8.30 16.91 22.58
C ASN A 147 -8.27 15.64 23.44
N CYS A 148 -9.35 14.85 23.46
CA CYS A 148 -9.46 13.64 24.29
C CYS A 148 -9.18 13.89 25.78
N SER A 149 -9.53 15.08 26.28
CA SER A 149 -9.25 15.49 27.66
C SER A 149 -9.94 14.62 28.72
N THR A 150 -11.11 14.06 28.40
CA THR A 150 -11.88 13.21 29.33
C THR A 150 -11.67 11.70 29.13
N ALA A 151 -11.35 11.27 27.92
CA ALA A 151 -11.17 9.86 27.59
C ALA A 151 -10.05 9.68 26.56
N VAL A 152 -8.98 8.97 26.96
CA VAL A 152 -7.93 8.53 26.04
C VAL A 152 -8.35 7.17 25.48
N TRP A 153 -8.84 7.17 24.24
CA TRP A 153 -9.40 5.98 23.62
C TRP A 153 -8.36 4.89 23.35
N ASN A 154 -7.16 5.26 22.90
CA ASN A 154 -6.08 4.32 22.60
C ASN A 154 -4.87 4.53 23.53
N PRO A 155 -4.94 4.12 24.81
CA PRO A 155 -3.87 4.40 25.76
C PRO A 155 -2.51 3.75 25.40
N LEU A 156 -2.52 2.67 24.61
CA LEU A 156 -1.30 2.02 24.09
C LEU A 156 -0.77 2.67 22.80
N GLY A 157 -1.50 3.64 22.25
CA GLY A 157 -1.12 4.39 21.05
C GLY A 157 0.13 5.23 21.29
N ASN A 158 1.23 4.84 20.65
CA ASN A 158 2.51 5.53 20.80
C ASN A 158 2.76 6.59 19.70
N GLY A 159 1.93 6.67 18.65
CA GLY A 159 2.05 7.64 17.57
C GLY A 159 3.24 7.41 16.63
N LEU A 160 3.85 6.21 16.64
CA LEU A 160 5.00 5.87 15.80
C LEU A 160 4.68 6.00 14.30
N SER A 161 3.47 5.65 13.88
CA SER A 161 3.00 5.79 12.49
C SER A 161 2.92 7.24 12.00
N TYR A 162 2.96 8.22 12.91
CA TYR A 162 2.86 9.65 12.61
C TYR A 162 4.21 10.36 12.67
N GLU A 163 5.30 9.61 12.79
CA GLU A 163 6.65 10.13 12.70
C GLU A 163 7.16 10.14 11.25
N ASP A 164 7.92 11.17 10.89
CA ASP A 164 8.70 11.21 9.65
C ASP A 164 10.10 10.62 9.88
N PHE A 165 10.43 9.55 9.17
CA PHE A 165 11.72 8.88 9.24
C PHE A 165 12.57 9.23 8.00
N PRO A 166 13.81 9.71 8.19
CA PRO A 166 14.70 10.08 7.08
C PRO A 166 15.35 8.88 6.39
N PHE A 167 14.98 7.65 6.78
CA PHE A 167 15.51 6.40 6.26
C PHE A 167 14.37 5.39 6.03
N PRO A 168 14.56 4.42 5.12
CA PRO A 168 13.58 3.37 4.85
C PRO A 168 13.44 2.39 6.02
N ILE A 169 12.19 1.95 6.27
CA ILE A 169 11.87 0.91 7.25
C ILE A 169 11.03 -0.15 6.53
N PHE A 170 11.45 -1.41 6.58
CA PHE A 170 10.80 -2.53 5.88
C PHE A 170 10.37 -3.60 6.89
N SER A 171 9.20 -4.19 6.71
CA SER A 171 8.80 -5.42 7.38
C SER A 171 9.22 -6.62 6.55
N LEU A 172 9.74 -7.65 7.22
CA LEU A 172 10.12 -8.94 6.66
C LEU A 172 9.19 -10.00 7.25
N ALA A 173 8.40 -10.66 6.40
CA ALA A 173 7.42 -11.64 6.83
C ALA A 173 7.81 -13.10 6.51
N ASP A 174 8.87 -13.32 5.74
CA ASP A 174 9.26 -14.66 5.30
C ASP A 174 10.42 -15.22 6.14
N ASP A 175 10.16 -16.32 6.84
CA ASP A 175 11.15 -16.96 7.72
C ASP A 175 12.41 -17.42 6.97
N ASN A 176 12.29 -17.84 5.70
CA ASN A 176 13.45 -18.25 4.91
C ASN A 176 14.33 -17.04 4.57
N GLU A 177 13.74 -15.94 4.10
CA GLU A 177 14.48 -14.70 3.82
C GLU A 177 15.16 -14.16 5.08
N THR A 178 14.48 -14.17 6.23
CA THR A 178 15.07 -13.69 7.50
C THR A 178 16.21 -14.57 8.00
N GLN A 179 16.12 -15.90 7.84
CA GLN A 179 17.23 -16.82 8.15
C GLN A 179 18.45 -16.57 7.26
N VAL A 180 18.24 -16.28 5.97
CA VAL A 180 19.34 -15.94 5.04
C VAL A 180 20.05 -14.66 5.47
N ILE A 181 19.29 -13.64 5.88
CA ILE A 181 19.84 -12.38 6.38
C ILE A 181 20.63 -12.61 7.68
N ARG A 182 20.07 -13.35 8.63
CA ARG A 182 20.75 -13.69 9.90
C ARG A 182 22.04 -14.46 9.67
N LYS A 183 22.03 -15.45 8.78
CA LYS A 183 23.22 -16.21 8.41
C LYS A 183 24.31 -15.31 7.81
N CYS A 184 23.94 -14.39 6.92
CA CYS A 184 24.88 -13.42 6.35
C CYS A 184 25.52 -12.53 7.43
N TYR A 185 24.76 -12.10 8.43
CA TYR A 185 25.28 -11.37 9.59
C TYR A 185 26.22 -12.24 10.44
N GLU A 186 25.84 -13.47 10.75
CA GLU A 186 26.65 -14.39 11.55
C GLU A 186 28.00 -14.71 10.89
N ASP A 187 27.99 -14.94 9.58
CA ASP A 187 29.16 -15.32 8.79
C ASP A 187 30.16 -14.15 8.63
N HIS A 188 29.70 -12.91 8.59
CA HIS A 188 30.53 -11.75 8.18
C HIS A 188 30.62 -10.60 9.19
N ASN A 189 29.59 -10.36 9.99
CA ASN A 189 29.47 -9.13 10.78
C ASN A 189 29.49 -9.38 12.30
N ARG A 190 29.45 -10.64 12.73
CA ARG A 190 29.45 -10.99 14.15
C ARG A 190 30.77 -10.58 14.80
N ARG A 191 30.68 -9.92 15.96
CA ARG A 191 31.83 -9.58 16.81
C ARG A 191 32.38 -10.84 17.47
N VAL A 192 33.67 -11.11 17.29
CA VAL A 192 34.38 -12.20 17.97
C VAL A 192 35.28 -11.57 19.04
N ASN A 193 35.13 -11.95 20.31
CA ASN A 193 35.96 -11.45 21.43
C ASN A 193 36.03 -9.91 21.57
N GLY A 194 34.99 -9.18 21.15
CA GLY A 194 34.92 -7.72 21.25
C GLY A 194 35.70 -6.94 20.18
N SER A 195 36.38 -7.63 19.25
CA SER A 195 37.00 -6.96 18.09
C SER A 195 35.95 -6.55 17.06
N ALA A 196 36.26 -5.49 16.31
CA ALA A 196 35.44 -5.06 15.18
C ALA A 196 35.39 -6.17 14.10
N PRO A 197 34.25 -6.35 13.40
CA PRO A 197 34.18 -7.29 12.30
C PRO A 197 35.07 -6.83 11.14
N GLU A 198 35.76 -7.78 10.51
CA GLU A 198 36.65 -7.53 9.38
C GLU A 198 35.93 -7.74 8.05
N TYR A 199 36.41 -7.07 7.01
CA TYR A 199 35.87 -7.22 5.67
C TYR A 199 36.19 -8.61 5.06
N PRO A 200 35.34 -9.15 4.18
CA PRO A 200 34.12 -8.54 3.62
C PRO A 200 32.94 -8.58 4.60
N LEU A 201 32.18 -7.48 4.66
CA LEU A 201 31.01 -7.34 5.54
C LEU A 201 29.72 -7.60 4.76
N CYS A 202 28.70 -8.12 5.43
CA CYS A 202 27.35 -8.20 4.89
C CYS A 202 26.66 -6.83 4.97
N ALA A 203 26.08 -6.37 3.87
CA ALA A 203 25.33 -5.13 3.80
C ALA A 203 23.95 -5.38 3.20
N MET A 204 23.04 -4.45 3.48
CA MET A 204 21.69 -4.44 2.94
C MET A 204 21.42 -3.08 2.32
N GLN A 205 20.72 -3.09 1.18
CA GLN A 205 20.26 -1.90 0.50
C GLN A 205 18.74 -1.93 0.35
N LEU A 206 18.10 -0.85 0.75
CA LEU A 206 16.66 -0.66 0.69
C LEU A 206 16.32 0.47 -0.29
N PHE A 207 15.42 0.19 -1.23
CA PHE A 207 14.90 1.13 -2.21
C PHE A 207 13.45 1.45 -1.86
N SER A 208 13.17 2.69 -1.45
CA SER A 208 11.83 3.20 -1.16
C SER A 208 11.80 4.72 -1.37
N HIS A 209 12.21 5.16 -2.56
CA HIS A 209 12.26 6.59 -2.87
C HIS A 209 10.85 7.13 -3.13
N MET A 210 10.46 8.12 -2.32
CA MET A 210 9.16 8.79 -2.35
C MET A 210 9.26 10.12 -3.09
N HIS A 211 8.42 10.34 -4.11
CA HIS A 211 8.46 11.55 -4.94
C HIS A 211 7.92 12.80 -4.21
N ALA A 212 6.95 12.63 -3.31
CA ALA A 212 6.31 13.72 -2.60
C ALA A 212 7.15 14.19 -1.40
N VAL A 213 7.06 15.49 -1.11
CA VAL A 213 7.81 16.17 -0.04
C VAL A 213 6.98 17.26 0.62
N THR A 214 7.36 17.58 1.85
CA THR A 214 6.85 18.67 2.70
C THR A 214 5.44 18.43 3.24
N ASP A 215 4.42 18.61 2.40
CA ASP A 215 3.02 18.57 2.77
C ASP A 215 2.12 18.38 1.53
N THR A 216 0.83 18.12 1.77
CA THR A 216 -0.17 17.93 0.71
C THR A 216 -0.31 19.17 -0.17
N VAL A 217 -0.22 20.39 0.40
CA VAL A 217 -0.36 21.64 -0.35
C VAL A 217 0.74 21.75 -1.41
N THR A 218 1.98 21.50 -1.02
CA THR A 218 3.18 21.53 -1.85
C THR A 218 3.12 20.44 -2.90
N CYS A 219 2.77 19.22 -2.49
CA CYS A 219 2.73 18.10 -3.41
C CYS A 219 1.64 18.24 -4.48
N MET A 220 0.41 18.58 -4.09
CA MET A 220 -0.70 18.77 -5.02
C MET A 220 -0.45 19.95 -5.95
N ARG A 221 0.07 21.08 -5.44
CA ARG A 221 0.44 22.24 -6.27
C ARG A 221 1.47 21.88 -7.33
N ARG A 222 2.51 21.12 -6.98
CA ARG A 222 3.54 20.68 -7.94
C ARG A 222 2.97 19.71 -8.97
N THR A 223 2.11 18.80 -8.54
CA THR A 223 1.40 17.86 -9.42
C THR A 223 0.51 18.62 -10.43
N ASP A 224 -0.26 19.59 -9.98
CA ASP A 224 -1.12 20.43 -10.84
C ASP A 224 -0.29 21.24 -11.86
N LEU A 225 0.85 21.79 -11.43
CA LEU A 225 1.78 22.49 -12.33
C LEU A 225 2.36 21.55 -13.39
N GLN A 226 2.77 20.34 -13.01
CA GLN A 226 3.27 19.36 -13.97
C GLN A 226 2.19 18.92 -14.96
N ASN A 227 0.98 18.64 -14.48
CA ASN A 227 -0.17 18.28 -15.32
C ASN A 227 -0.56 19.39 -16.31
N SER A 228 -0.35 20.66 -15.95
CA SER A 228 -0.75 21.80 -16.78
C SER A 228 0.32 22.23 -17.79
N PHE A 229 1.61 22.08 -17.45
CA PHE A 229 2.71 22.69 -18.22
C PHE A 229 3.78 21.72 -18.72
N SER A 230 3.86 20.49 -18.18
CA SER A 230 4.86 19.50 -18.59
C SER A 230 4.37 18.70 -19.79
N ILE A 231 5.26 18.44 -20.75
CA ILE A 231 5.01 17.52 -21.88
C ILE A 231 4.82 16.08 -21.36
N ASN A 232 5.57 15.71 -20.32
CA ASN A 232 5.47 14.43 -19.62
C ASN A 232 5.15 14.71 -18.15
N PRO A 233 3.86 14.85 -17.78
CA PRO A 233 3.49 15.14 -16.41
C PRO A 233 3.83 13.95 -15.51
N GLU A 234 4.51 14.25 -14.40
CA GLU A 234 4.76 13.26 -13.35
C GLU A 234 3.78 13.52 -12.21
N GLN A 235 3.07 12.48 -11.78
CA GLN A 235 2.21 12.57 -10.61
C GLN A 235 3.04 12.28 -9.36
N LEU A 236 3.10 13.25 -8.44
CA LEU A 236 3.98 13.17 -7.27
C LEU A 236 3.29 12.55 -6.04
N CYS A 237 2.01 12.82 -5.86
CA CYS A 237 1.17 12.20 -4.83
C CYS A 237 -0.27 12.07 -5.32
N ASP A 238 -1.04 11.34 -4.54
CA ASP A 238 -2.42 11.02 -4.79
C ASP A 238 -3.27 11.23 -3.53
N PRO A 239 -4.47 11.83 -3.64
CA PRO A 239 -5.45 11.82 -2.55
C PRO A 239 -5.78 10.38 -2.13
N LEU A 240 -5.81 10.12 -0.83
CA LEU A 240 -6.39 8.89 -0.31
C LEU A 240 -7.89 8.88 -0.61
N LYS A 241 -8.35 7.91 -1.41
CA LYS A 241 -9.75 7.78 -1.81
C LYS A 241 -10.09 6.37 -2.27
N ASP A 242 -11.37 6.05 -2.16
CA ASP A 242 -12.00 4.83 -2.67
C ASP A 242 -13.53 5.10 -2.73
N TYR A 243 -14.38 4.13 -2.37
CA TYR A 243 -15.83 4.28 -2.32
C TYR A 243 -16.42 3.80 -1.01
N ASN A 244 -17.41 4.55 -0.49
CA ASN A 244 -18.35 4.08 0.51
C ASN A 244 -19.32 3.08 -0.15
N VAL A 245 -19.73 2.06 0.58
CA VAL A 245 -20.82 1.17 0.16
C VAL A 245 -22.08 1.54 0.94
N TRP A 246 -23.22 1.62 0.28
CA TRP A 246 -24.48 1.85 0.98
C TRP A 246 -25.64 1.08 0.37
N ALA A 247 -26.66 0.82 1.19
CA ALA A 247 -27.89 0.18 0.76
C ALA A 247 -29.09 0.64 1.58
N THR A 248 -30.29 0.48 1.02
CA THR A 248 -31.55 0.79 1.69
C THR A 248 -32.48 -0.41 1.66
N ILE A 249 -33.25 -0.65 2.72
CA ILE A 249 -34.23 -1.75 2.72
C ILE A 249 -35.32 -1.52 1.67
N ARG A 250 -35.87 -0.31 1.63
CA ARG A 250 -36.78 0.11 0.55
C ARG A 250 -35.97 0.92 -0.46
N PRO A 251 -36.02 0.58 -1.76
CA PRO A 251 -35.24 1.28 -2.78
C PRO A 251 -35.65 2.76 -2.88
N ILE A 252 -34.65 3.62 -3.08
CA ILE A 252 -34.86 5.05 -3.28
C ILE A 252 -34.55 5.39 -4.74
N ASN A 253 -35.34 6.30 -5.32
CA ASN A 253 -35.10 6.79 -6.66
C ASN A 253 -33.90 7.75 -6.67
N VAL A 254 -32.85 7.42 -7.43
CA VAL A 254 -31.61 8.22 -7.48
C VAL A 254 -31.61 9.34 -8.52
N THR A 255 -32.56 9.37 -9.47
CA THR A 255 -32.64 10.41 -10.50
C THR A 255 -33.47 11.62 -10.05
N ALA A 256 -34.43 11.40 -9.15
CA ALA A 256 -35.08 12.48 -8.43
C ALA A 256 -34.08 13.07 -7.43
N LYS A 257 -33.52 14.24 -7.74
CA LYS A 257 -32.80 15.03 -6.73
C LYS A 257 -33.80 15.45 -5.66
N GLY A 258 -33.47 15.18 -4.40
CA GLY A 258 -34.42 15.34 -3.30
C GLY A 258 -35.35 14.13 -3.20
N HIS A 259 -35.33 13.52 -2.03
CA HIS A 259 -36.28 12.53 -1.56
C HIS A 259 -37.62 13.24 -1.24
N LYS A 260 -38.71 12.50 -0.96
CA LYS A 260 -40.00 13.13 -0.60
C LYS A 260 -39.87 13.86 0.74
N GLU A 261 -40.34 15.12 0.86
CA GLU A 261 -40.29 15.97 2.08
C GLU A 261 -40.71 15.30 3.42
N ASN A 262 -41.34 14.12 3.39
CA ASN A 262 -41.80 13.36 4.57
C ASN A 262 -41.12 11.98 4.74
N GLU A 263 -40.07 11.67 3.99
CA GLU A 263 -39.34 10.42 4.12
C GLU A 263 -38.27 10.55 5.22
N SER A 264 -38.38 9.76 6.28
CA SER A 264 -37.40 9.73 7.37
C SER A 264 -36.70 8.38 7.45
N MET A 265 -35.44 8.39 7.86
CA MET A 265 -34.61 7.19 7.86
C MET A 265 -33.69 7.06 9.07
N VAL A 266 -33.45 5.80 9.42
CA VAL A 266 -32.47 5.39 10.42
C VAL A 266 -31.19 5.00 9.70
N ILE A 267 -30.09 5.67 10.01
CA ILE A 267 -28.77 5.31 9.47
C ILE A 267 -28.14 4.26 10.38
N ALA A 268 -27.69 3.16 9.79
CA ALA A 268 -26.85 2.15 10.41
C ALA A 268 -25.48 2.19 9.74
N ALA A 269 -24.43 2.51 10.50
CA ALA A 269 -23.11 2.76 9.94
C ALA A 269 -22.00 1.90 10.57
N THR A 270 -20.96 1.63 9.79
CA THR A 270 -19.68 1.08 10.26
C THR A 270 -18.55 1.61 9.39
N ARG A 271 -17.34 1.64 9.93
CA ARG A 271 -16.11 1.87 9.15
C ARG A 271 -15.76 0.66 8.28
N LEU A 272 -15.04 0.90 7.18
CA LEU A 272 -14.66 -0.07 6.16
C LEU A 272 -13.12 -0.23 6.00
N ASP A 273 -12.33 0.71 6.51
CA ASP A 273 -10.87 0.70 6.46
C ASP A 273 -10.21 0.50 7.82
N GLY A 274 -8.93 0.15 7.77
CA GLY A 274 -7.92 0.24 8.82
C GLY A 274 -6.55 0.56 8.21
N ARG A 275 -5.51 0.59 9.01
CA ARG A 275 -4.12 0.86 8.62
C ARG A 275 -3.16 0.17 9.59
N SER A 276 -1.89 0.16 9.22
CA SER A 276 -0.80 -0.13 10.15
C SER A 276 0.37 0.84 9.94
N PHE A 277 1.53 0.50 10.48
CA PHE A 277 2.78 1.18 10.18
C PHE A 277 3.27 0.89 8.74
N PHE A 278 3.02 -0.31 8.23
CA PHE A 278 3.51 -0.76 6.93
C PHE A 278 2.42 -0.66 5.86
N TYR A 279 2.83 -0.31 4.63
CA TYR A 279 1.92 -0.09 3.51
C TYR A 279 1.16 -1.34 3.10
N ASP A 280 -0.14 -1.20 2.87
CA ASP A 280 -1.05 -2.25 2.37
C ASP A 280 -1.03 -3.54 3.22
N VAL A 281 -0.59 -3.45 4.48
CA VAL A 281 -0.73 -4.49 5.50
C VAL A 281 -1.58 -3.90 6.61
N ALA A 282 -2.86 -4.21 6.60
CA ALA A 282 -3.83 -3.71 7.57
C ALA A 282 -4.89 -4.78 7.80
N PRO A 283 -4.63 -5.79 8.65
CA PRO A 283 -5.57 -6.87 8.92
C PRO A 283 -6.86 -6.39 9.61
N SER A 284 -6.74 -5.45 10.57
CA SER A 284 -7.84 -4.71 11.21
C SER A 284 -9.05 -5.55 11.65
N ALA A 285 -8.77 -6.74 12.22
CA ALA A 285 -9.80 -7.71 12.56
C ALA A 285 -10.83 -7.12 13.54
N GLU A 286 -10.39 -6.62 14.69
CA GLU A 286 -11.29 -5.95 15.62
C GLU A 286 -11.53 -4.48 15.26
N GLY A 287 -10.50 -3.78 14.76
CA GLY A 287 -10.61 -2.37 14.40
C GLY A 287 -11.72 -2.07 13.39
N THR A 288 -11.97 -2.98 12.45
CA THR A 288 -12.90 -2.76 11.33
C THR A 288 -13.81 -3.95 11.06
N VAL A 289 -13.28 -5.18 11.02
CA VAL A 289 -14.04 -6.33 10.48
C VAL A 289 -15.22 -6.72 11.37
N SER A 290 -15.07 -6.67 12.69
CA SER A 290 -16.17 -6.98 13.62
C SER A 290 -17.40 -6.10 13.38
N GLY A 291 -17.21 -4.82 13.06
CA GLY A 291 -18.29 -3.91 12.68
C GLY A 291 -18.91 -4.25 11.32
N ILE A 292 -18.08 -4.50 10.30
CA ILE A 292 -18.54 -4.86 8.94
C ILE A 292 -19.43 -6.10 8.97
N VAL A 293 -18.94 -7.21 9.56
CA VAL A 293 -19.66 -8.48 9.53
C VAL A 293 -20.95 -8.43 10.35
N THR A 294 -20.93 -7.70 11.47
CA THR A 294 -22.12 -7.48 12.31
C THR A 294 -23.21 -6.74 11.54
N LEU A 295 -22.85 -5.65 10.85
CA LEU A 295 -23.83 -4.86 10.10
C LEU A 295 -24.36 -5.61 8.86
N LEU A 296 -23.51 -6.37 8.18
CA LEU A 296 -23.90 -7.23 7.05
C LEU A 296 -24.90 -8.31 7.50
N ALA A 297 -24.57 -9.04 8.57
CA ALA A 297 -25.46 -10.06 9.13
C ALA A 297 -26.78 -9.46 9.66
N ALA A 298 -26.74 -8.24 10.22
CA ALA A 298 -27.95 -7.54 10.62
C ALA A 298 -28.85 -7.17 9.42
N ALA A 299 -28.25 -6.73 8.30
CA ALA A 299 -28.98 -6.43 7.08
C ALA A 299 -29.65 -7.68 6.47
N GLU A 300 -28.98 -8.84 6.53
CA GLU A 300 -29.55 -10.12 6.12
C GLU A 300 -30.72 -10.53 7.02
N ALA A 301 -30.55 -10.46 8.35
CA ALA A 301 -31.58 -10.82 9.32
C ALA A 301 -32.87 -9.99 9.16
N LEU A 302 -32.74 -8.73 8.71
CA LEU A 302 -33.88 -7.85 8.47
C LEU A 302 -34.66 -8.18 7.20
N ARG A 303 -34.01 -8.76 6.18
CA ARG A 303 -34.57 -8.88 4.82
C ARG A 303 -35.93 -9.55 4.77
N SER A 304 -36.11 -10.68 5.46
CA SER A 304 -37.36 -11.46 5.41
C SER A 304 -38.50 -10.71 6.08
N VAL A 305 -38.25 -10.18 7.28
CA VAL A 305 -39.24 -9.49 8.10
C VAL A 305 -39.66 -8.18 7.44
N THR A 306 -38.74 -7.38 6.91
CA THR A 306 -39.09 -6.10 6.29
C THR A 306 -39.82 -6.23 4.96
N ARG A 307 -39.81 -7.41 4.33
CA ARG A 307 -40.65 -7.70 3.15
C ARG A 307 -42.10 -7.98 3.52
N VAL A 308 -42.33 -8.56 4.70
CA VAL A 308 -43.66 -8.92 5.20
C VAL A 308 -44.29 -7.76 5.97
N ALA A 309 -43.52 -7.15 6.87
CA ALA A 309 -43.94 -6.05 7.74
C ALA A 309 -42.92 -4.90 7.63
N PRO A 310 -42.94 -4.11 6.55
CA PRO A 310 -42.00 -3.02 6.33
C PRO A 310 -42.19 -1.91 7.38
N PRO A 311 -41.13 -1.43 8.04
CA PRO A 311 -41.24 -0.33 8.99
C PRO A 311 -41.61 0.99 8.28
N PRO A 312 -42.23 1.95 9.00
CA PRO A 312 -42.63 3.23 8.43
C PRO A 312 -41.42 4.06 7.96
N ARG A 313 -40.31 4.06 8.72
CA ARG A 313 -39.05 4.71 8.33
C ARG A 313 -38.17 3.77 7.53
N ASN A 314 -37.39 4.32 6.59
CA ASN A 314 -36.43 3.51 5.85
C ASN A 314 -35.18 3.24 6.72
N ILE A 315 -34.46 2.17 6.43
CA ILE A 315 -33.17 1.85 7.07
C ILE A 315 -32.09 1.99 6.00
N PHE A 316 -31.09 2.82 6.30
CA PHE A 316 -29.96 3.13 5.43
C PHE A 316 -28.68 2.53 6.01
N PHE A 317 -28.14 1.51 5.36
CA PHE A 317 -26.87 0.89 5.72
C PHE A 317 -25.73 1.62 5.04
N ALA A 318 -24.71 2.02 5.80
CA ALA A 318 -23.55 2.75 5.31
C ALA A 318 -22.24 2.10 5.78
N PHE A 319 -21.32 1.88 4.86
CA PHE A 319 -19.97 1.38 5.13
C PHE A 319 -19.00 2.45 4.65
N PHE A 320 -18.39 3.17 5.61
CA PHE A 320 -17.56 4.34 5.33
C PHE A 320 -16.10 4.00 5.17
N GLN A 321 -15.51 4.45 4.07
CA GLN A 321 -14.12 4.17 3.71
C GLN A 321 -13.23 5.39 3.99
N GLY A 322 -12.07 5.16 4.59
CA GLY A 322 -11.12 6.22 4.96
C GLY A 322 -11.40 6.89 6.31
N GLU A 323 -12.07 6.20 7.23
CA GLU A 323 -12.33 6.66 8.59
C GLU A 323 -11.04 6.72 9.43
N ALA A 324 -10.03 5.88 9.14
CA ALA A 324 -8.72 5.92 9.79
C ALA A 324 -7.90 7.17 9.44
N PHE A 325 -8.33 7.94 8.43
CA PHE A 325 -7.62 9.08 7.86
C PHE A 325 -8.45 10.36 7.95
N ASP A 326 -8.85 10.73 9.17
CA ASP A 326 -9.66 11.93 9.42
C ASP A 326 -11.03 11.90 8.71
N TYR A 327 -11.71 10.73 8.76
CA TYR A 327 -13.10 10.59 8.35
C TYR A 327 -13.36 10.94 6.86
N ILE A 328 -12.51 10.46 5.94
CA ILE A 328 -12.61 10.78 4.50
C ILE A 328 -14.02 10.44 3.97
N GLY A 329 -14.48 9.21 4.22
CA GLY A 329 -15.71 8.67 3.67
C GLY A 329 -16.96 9.30 4.26
N SER A 330 -17.05 9.38 5.58
CA SER A 330 -18.22 9.97 6.25
C SER A 330 -18.29 11.48 6.05
N SER A 331 -17.15 12.21 6.08
CA SER A 331 -17.13 13.64 5.75
C SER A 331 -17.59 13.90 4.33
N ARG A 332 -17.20 13.04 3.38
CA ARG A 332 -17.65 13.16 1.99
C ARG A 332 -19.15 12.94 1.85
N MET A 333 -19.69 11.92 2.52
CA MET A 333 -21.14 11.65 2.52
C MET A 333 -21.91 12.85 3.09
N VAL A 334 -21.50 13.38 4.24
CA VAL A 334 -22.14 14.55 4.86
C VAL A 334 -22.08 15.77 3.94
N TYR A 335 -20.94 16.03 3.31
CA TYR A 335 -20.80 17.13 2.34
C TYR A 335 -21.76 16.96 1.15
N ASP A 336 -21.89 15.75 0.60
CA ASP A 336 -22.81 15.48 -0.50
C ASP A 336 -24.29 15.64 -0.07
N MET A 337 -24.64 15.28 1.17
CA MET A 337 -25.97 15.49 1.77
C MET A 337 -26.31 16.98 1.97
N GLN A 338 -25.32 17.82 2.30
CA GLN A 338 -25.54 19.27 2.50
C GLN A 338 -25.62 20.05 1.18
N ASN A 339 -25.03 19.52 0.11
CA ASN A 339 -24.91 20.20 -1.18
C ASN A 339 -25.85 19.65 -2.26
N ASN A 340 -26.89 18.89 -1.88
CA ASN A 340 -27.86 18.25 -2.78
C ASN A 340 -27.19 17.42 -3.90
N LYS A 341 -26.07 16.75 -3.55
CA LYS A 341 -25.33 15.82 -4.42
C LYS A 341 -25.58 14.35 -4.05
N SER A 342 -26.07 14.11 -2.83
CA SER A 342 -26.52 12.81 -2.35
C SER A 342 -27.95 12.52 -2.80
N VAL A 343 -28.33 11.24 -2.79
CA VAL A 343 -29.71 10.78 -2.98
C VAL A 343 -30.58 11.14 -1.76
N ILE A 344 -29.94 11.37 -0.63
CA ILE A 344 -30.54 11.59 0.69
C ILE A 344 -30.04 12.92 1.21
N ASP A 345 -30.95 13.72 1.76
CA ASP A 345 -30.59 14.99 2.37
C ASP A 345 -30.43 14.81 3.88
N PHE A 346 -29.69 15.72 4.50
CA PHE A 346 -29.38 15.62 5.93
C PHE A 346 -30.64 15.70 6.81
N ASP A 347 -31.69 16.38 6.34
CA ASP A 347 -32.93 16.56 7.09
C ASP A 347 -33.76 15.27 7.25
N ASN A 348 -33.45 14.22 6.47
CA ASN A 348 -34.14 12.93 6.60
C ASN A 348 -33.61 12.04 7.70
N VAL A 349 -32.42 12.37 8.19
CA VAL A 349 -31.76 11.57 9.21
C VAL A 349 -32.56 11.74 10.51
N HIS A 350 -33.31 10.69 10.83
CA HIS A 350 -34.09 10.59 12.06
C HIS A 350 -33.20 10.20 13.23
N SER A 351 -32.40 9.14 13.06
CA SER A 351 -31.48 8.65 14.09
C SER A 351 -30.31 7.88 13.49
N PHE A 352 -29.22 7.79 14.24
CA PHE A 352 -27.98 7.17 13.81
C PHE A 352 -27.55 6.05 14.77
N LEU A 353 -27.24 4.87 14.24
CA LEU A 353 -26.66 3.77 14.99
C LEU A 353 -25.34 3.36 14.32
N GLU A 354 -24.24 3.56 15.01
CA GLU A 354 -22.92 3.13 14.54
C GLU A 354 -22.43 1.89 15.29
N ILE A 355 -21.78 0.98 14.57
CA ILE A 355 -21.17 -0.22 15.13
C ILE A 355 -19.66 -0.09 14.95
N GLY A 356 -18.89 -0.21 16.03
CA GLY A 356 -17.43 -0.19 15.95
C GLY A 356 -16.78 -0.91 17.13
N GLN A 357 -15.80 -1.78 16.85
CA GLN A 357 -15.12 -2.64 17.83
C GLN A 357 -16.13 -3.38 18.73
N VAL A 358 -16.77 -4.42 18.19
CA VAL A 358 -17.76 -5.24 18.93
C VAL A 358 -17.34 -6.70 19.05
N GLY A 359 -16.14 -7.06 18.61
CA GLY A 359 -15.68 -8.45 18.56
C GLY A 359 -15.08 -8.95 19.86
N LEU A 360 -14.55 -8.07 20.72
CA LEU A 360 -13.89 -8.49 21.97
C LEU A 360 -14.78 -8.35 23.23
N TRP A 361 -16.09 -8.10 23.08
CA TRP A 361 -17.00 -7.95 24.21
C TRP A 361 -17.10 -9.19 25.11
N ASN A 362 -16.79 -10.40 24.59
CA ASN A 362 -16.62 -11.65 25.32
C ASN A 362 -17.71 -11.95 26.38
N LYS A 363 -18.99 -11.74 26.05
CA LYS A 363 -20.13 -11.91 26.97
C LYS A 363 -20.10 -11.02 28.23
N GLN A 364 -19.31 -9.95 28.19
CA GLN A 364 -19.35 -8.87 29.17
C GLN A 364 -20.45 -7.88 28.78
N THR A 365 -20.16 -6.59 28.76
CA THR A 365 -21.10 -5.51 28.51
C THR A 365 -20.76 -4.82 27.20
N LEU A 366 -21.75 -4.69 26.33
CA LEU A 366 -21.69 -3.76 25.20
C LEU A 366 -22.10 -2.35 25.67
N TRP A 367 -21.36 -1.35 25.22
CA TRP A 367 -21.49 0.03 25.65
C TRP A 367 -22.16 0.86 24.56
N MET A 368 -23.16 1.66 24.98
CA MET A 368 -23.90 2.56 24.11
C MET A 368 -23.45 4.00 24.35
N HIS A 369 -22.57 4.51 23.49
CA HIS A 369 -22.04 5.88 23.60
C HIS A 369 -22.96 6.86 22.89
N SER A 370 -23.23 8.01 23.51
CA SER A 370 -24.04 9.09 22.93
C SER A 370 -23.37 10.43 23.19
N ASP A 371 -23.65 11.44 22.34
CA ASP A 371 -22.97 12.73 22.45
C ASP A 371 -23.48 13.55 23.66
N PRO A 372 -22.63 13.82 24.66
CA PRO A 372 -23.01 14.60 25.84
C PRO A 372 -23.41 16.05 25.50
N VAL A 373 -22.83 16.64 24.45
CA VAL A 373 -23.12 18.03 24.07
C VAL A 373 -24.51 18.13 23.44
N SER A 374 -24.84 17.22 22.50
CA SER A 374 -26.17 17.11 21.91
C SER A 374 -27.25 16.84 22.95
N ARG A 375 -26.97 16.02 23.97
CA ARG A 375 -27.90 15.71 25.08
C ARG A 375 -28.15 16.87 26.05
N ARG A 376 -27.46 18.02 25.91
CA ARG A 376 -27.84 19.26 26.62
C ARG A 376 -29.15 19.85 26.12
N ASN A 377 -29.55 19.53 24.89
CA ASN A 377 -30.84 19.89 24.35
C ASN A 377 -31.89 18.88 24.82
N ASP A 378 -32.91 19.34 25.55
CA ASP A 378 -33.94 18.47 26.14
C ASP A 378 -34.69 17.61 25.12
N THR A 379 -34.94 18.14 23.91
CA THR A 379 -35.62 17.40 22.83
C THR A 379 -34.74 16.27 22.34
N VAL A 380 -33.48 16.58 22.00
CA VAL A 380 -32.51 15.57 21.52
C VAL A 380 -32.23 14.55 22.62
N ASN A 381 -32.14 14.95 23.89
CA ASN A 381 -31.92 14.04 25.00
C ASN A 381 -33.06 13.03 25.17
N LYS A 382 -34.32 13.46 25.00
CA LYS A 382 -35.48 12.56 25.02
C LYS A 382 -35.43 11.56 23.85
N GLU A 383 -35.06 12.02 22.66
CA GLU A 383 -34.92 11.14 21.49
C GLU A 383 -33.78 10.13 21.65
N VAL A 384 -32.63 10.55 22.19
CA VAL A 384 -31.50 9.65 22.51
C VAL A 384 -31.90 8.65 23.59
N THR A 385 -32.59 9.08 24.64
CA THR A 385 -33.05 8.18 25.71
C THR A 385 -34.02 7.15 25.14
N SER A 386 -34.96 7.57 24.28
CA SER A 386 -35.85 6.65 23.57
C SER A 386 -35.10 5.66 22.68
N LEU A 387 -34.05 6.10 21.97
CA LEU A 387 -33.20 5.23 21.16
C LEU A 387 -32.49 4.18 22.02
N VAL A 388 -31.92 4.58 23.15
CA VAL A 388 -31.27 3.67 24.10
C VAL A 388 -32.27 2.66 24.68
N ASP A 389 -33.46 3.10 25.08
CA ASP A 389 -34.50 2.23 25.60
C ASP A 389 -34.98 1.23 24.53
N ASN A 390 -35.06 1.66 23.27
CA ASN A 390 -35.35 0.77 22.15
C ASN A 390 -34.27 -0.31 21.99
N ILE A 391 -32.98 0.04 22.09
CA ILE A 391 -31.88 -0.93 22.04
C ILE A 391 -31.92 -1.90 23.23
N LYS A 392 -32.10 -1.40 24.46
CA LYS A 392 -32.22 -2.22 25.68
C LYS A 392 -33.41 -3.19 25.59
N SER A 393 -34.55 -2.73 25.08
CA SER A 393 -35.73 -3.59 24.90
C SER A 393 -35.54 -4.64 23.80
N ALA A 394 -34.80 -4.33 22.73
CA ALA A 394 -34.44 -5.28 21.68
C ALA A 394 -33.54 -6.42 22.19
N ALA A 395 -32.79 -6.17 23.28
CA ALA A 395 -31.94 -7.17 23.94
C ALA A 395 -32.68 -8.09 24.92
N SER A 396 -33.96 -7.84 25.27
CA SER A 396 -34.68 -8.53 26.34
C SER A 396 -34.71 -10.07 26.29
N THR A 397 -34.51 -10.66 25.11
CA THR A 397 -34.48 -12.12 24.88
C THR A 397 -33.11 -12.64 24.46
N LEU A 398 -32.09 -11.78 24.44
CA LEU A 398 -30.72 -12.09 24.08
C LEU A 398 -29.86 -12.16 25.34
N ALA A 399 -28.81 -12.98 25.32
CA ALA A 399 -27.84 -13.08 26.40
C ALA A 399 -26.78 -11.95 26.33
N VAL A 400 -27.21 -10.73 26.01
CA VAL A 400 -26.34 -9.57 25.79
C VAL A 400 -26.57 -8.54 26.90
N SER A 401 -25.51 -8.20 27.64
CA SER A 401 -25.55 -7.11 28.62
C SER A 401 -25.27 -5.78 27.94
N LEU A 402 -26.07 -4.77 28.23
CA LEU A 402 -25.97 -3.42 27.69
C LEU A 402 -25.88 -2.40 28.81
N ASP A 403 -25.00 -1.42 28.65
CA ASP A 403 -24.88 -0.30 29.58
C ASP A 403 -24.49 1.01 28.86
N GLU A 404 -24.63 2.13 29.56
CA GLU A 404 -24.23 3.46 29.09
C GLU A 404 -23.00 3.96 29.87
N PRO A 405 -22.05 4.63 29.21
CA PRO A 405 -21.02 5.38 29.91
C PRO A 405 -21.63 6.58 30.65
N ASN A 406 -20.82 7.25 31.47
CA ASN A 406 -21.28 8.47 32.15
C ASN A 406 -21.67 9.53 31.10
N THR A 407 -22.72 10.31 31.36
CA THR A 407 -23.24 11.34 30.44
C THR A 407 -22.30 12.52 30.20
N THR A 408 -21.13 12.53 30.84
CA THR A 408 -20.06 13.51 30.63
C THR A 408 -18.93 12.99 29.76
N GLN A 409 -18.97 11.72 29.34
CA GLN A 409 -17.92 11.13 28.53
C GLN A 409 -18.10 11.50 27.05
N ALA A 410 -17.00 11.80 26.36
CA ALA A 410 -17.01 12.05 24.92
C ALA A 410 -17.44 10.80 24.13
N LEU A 411 -17.91 11.00 22.89
CA LEU A 411 -18.04 9.91 21.93
C LEU A 411 -16.67 9.34 21.52
N PRO A 412 -16.58 8.02 21.28
CA PRO A 412 -15.41 7.42 20.63
C PRO A 412 -15.23 7.97 19.21
N PRO A 413 -14.01 7.91 18.64
CA PRO A 413 -13.77 8.30 17.26
C PRO A 413 -14.63 7.46 16.32
N SER A 414 -15.59 8.10 15.66
CA SER A 414 -16.58 7.41 14.84
C SER A 414 -17.15 8.33 13.75
N SER A 415 -17.71 7.73 12.69
CA SER A 415 -18.31 8.47 11.58
C SER A 415 -19.45 9.37 12.04
N PHE A 416 -20.17 8.99 13.10
CA PHE A 416 -21.25 9.76 13.70
C PHE A 416 -20.80 11.18 14.11
N GLN A 417 -19.55 11.36 14.55
CA GLN A 417 -19.04 12.69 14.88
C GLN A 417 -19.07 13.65 13.68
N ARG A 418 -18.91 13.14 12.45
CA ARG A 418 -19.01 13.98 11.25
C ARG A 418 -20.43 14.43 10.94
N PHE A 419 -21.43 13.61 11.28
CA PHE A 419 -22.83 14.01 11.14
C PHE A 419 -23.21 15.08 12.18
N LEU A 420 -22.72 14.95 13.41
CA LEU A 420 -22.98 15.91 14.48
C LEU A 420 -22.44 17.33 14.21
N LYS A 421 -21.44 17.47 13.32
CA LYS A 421 -20.95 18.79 12.89
C LYS A 421 -21.97 19.62 12.13
N VAL A 422 -22.98 19.00 11.53
CA VAL A 422 -24.03 19.71 10.79
C VAL A 422 -25.14 20.18 11.71
N ARG A 423 -25.74 19.25 12.46
CA ARG A 423 -26.73 19.54 13.51
C ARG A 423 -26.77 18.40 14.53
N PRO A 424 -27.20 18.68 15.78
CA PRO A 424 -27.50 17.64 16.74
C PRO A 424 -28.57 16.67 16.20
N ILE A 425 -28.26 15.38 16.22
CA ILE A 425 -29.17 14.29 15.87
C ILE A 425 -29.09 13.19 16.92
N PRO A 426 -30.18 12.46 17.21
CA PRO A 426 -30.12 11.36 18.16
C PRO A 426 -29.32 10.20 17.55
N GLY A 427 -28.31 9.74 18.27
CA GLY A 427 -27.54 8.58 17.83
C GLY A 427 -26.73 7.93 18.92
N VAL A 428 -26.38 6.67 18.66
CA VAL A 428 -25.65 5.79 19.55
C VAL A 428 -24.53 5.11 18.77
N VAL A 429 -23.34 5.05 19.37
CA VAL A 429 -22.23 4.21 18.92
C VAL A 429 -22.15 2.99 19.83
N LEU A 430 -22.35 1.81 19.28
CA LEU A 430 -22.30 0.53 19.99
C LEU A 430 -20.89 -0.06 19.91
N THR A 431 -20.27 -0.30 21.06
CA THR A 431 -18.89 -0.78 21.17
C THR A 431 -18.72 -1.82 22.28
N ASP A 432 -17.59 -2.51 22.31
CA ASP A 432 -17.16 -3.43 23.36
C ASP A 432 -16.50 -2.75 24.57
N HIS A 433 -16.12 -1.47 24.42
CA HIS A 433 -15.35 -0.73 25.41
C HIS A 433 -16.12 0.41 26.05
N ARG A 434 -15.86 0.63 27.35
CA ARG A 434 -16.42 1.76 28.11
C ARG A 434 -15.71 3.07 27.87
N SER A 435 -14.38 3.11 27.91
CA SER A 435 -13.60 4.37 27.92
C SER A 435 -12.33 4.29 27.09
N SER A 436 -11.52 3.25 27.28
CA SER A 436 -10.38 2.91 26.42
C SER A 436 -10.68 1.63 25.65
N PHE A 437 -10.19 1.54 24.41
CA PHE A 437 -10.34 0.35 23.57
C PHE A 437 -9.87 -0.92 24.29
N VAL A 438 -10.65 -1.99 24.13
CA VAL A 438 -10.21 -3.34 24.53
C VAL A 438 -9.15 -3.86 23.55
N ASN A 439 -9.21 -3.42 22.29
CA ASN A 439 -8.24 -3.75 21.26
C ASN A 439 -6.84 -3.17 21.59
N ARG A 440 -5.92 -4.06 21.97
CA ARG A 440 -4.51 -3.72 22.30
C ARG A 440 -3.62 -3.56 21.07
N TYR A 441 -4.13 -3.87 19.90
CA TYR A 441 -3.44 -3.84 18.61
C TYR A 441 -4.14 -2.89 17.62
N TYR A 442 -4.81 -1.86 18.12
CA TYR A 442 -5.51 -0.88 17.29
C TYR A 442 -4.60 -0.32 16.17
N GLU A 443 -5.04 -0.44 14.91
CA GLU A 443 -4.32 0.01 13.71
C GLU A 443 -2.88 -0.53 13.65
N SER A 444 -2.75 -1.82 13.91
CA SER A 444 -1.51 -2.57 13.98
C SER A 444 -1.55 -3.78 13.06
N LEU A 445 -0.36 -4.28 12.71
CA LEU A 445 -0.21 -5.53 11.98
C LEU A 445 -0.62 -6.76 12.81
N TYR A 446 -0.79 -6.60 14.12
CA TYR A 446 -1.21 -7.63 15.07
C TYR A 446 -2.71 -7.70 15.34
N ASP A 447 -3.51 -6.85 14.69
CA ASP A 447 -4.98 -6.94 14.77
C ASP A 447 -5.50 -8.06 13.85
N THR A 448 -5.09 -9.30 14.15
CA THR A 448 -5.27 -10.48 13.29
C THR A 448 -6.48 -11.32 13.70
N PRO A 449 -6.91 -12.29 12.88
CA PRO A 449 -8.07 -13.14 13.17
C PRO A 449 -7.93 -13.93 14.48
N GLU A 450 -6.70 -14.36 14.81
CA GLU A 450 -6.41 -15.08 16.04
C GLU A 450 -6.73 -14.25 17.28
N TYR A 451 -6.55 -12.93 17.20
CA TYR A 451 -6.88 -12.01 18.30
C TYR A 451 -8.39 -11.94 18.58
N LEU A 452 -9.21 -12.12 17.54
CA LEU A 452 -10.67 -12.25 17.65
C LEU A 452 -11.14 -13.68 18.02
N ASN A 453 -10.24 -14.60 18.34
CA ASN A 453 -10.54 -16.02 18.52
C ASN A 453 -11.16 -16.68 17.26
N VAL A 454 -10.79 -16.21 16.08
CA VAL A 454 -11.14 -16.85 14.80
C VAL A 454 -10.05 -17.86 14.46
N SER A 455 -10.16 -19.04 15.06
CA SER A 455 -9.23 -20.16 14.86
C SER A 455 -9.96 -21.41 14.41
N TYR A 456 -9.32 -22.22 13.57
CA TYR A 456 -9.91 -23.45 13.02
C TYR A 456 -9.09 -24.67 13.44
N PRO A 457 -9.74 -25.82 13.69
CA PRO A 457 -9.03 -27.07 13.90
C PRO A 457 -8.13 -27.42 12.68
N PRO A 458 -6.91 -27.92 12.90
CA PRO A 458 -5.92 -28.11 11.84
C PRO A 458 -6.30 -29.17 10.79
N ASN A 459 -7.26 -30.04 11.10
CA ASN A 459 -7.68 -31.15 10.24
C ASN A 459 -8.81 -30.79 9.26
N LEU A 460 -9.35 -29.57 9.33
CA LEU A 460 -10.45 -29.16 8.45
C LEU A 460 -9.92 -28.72 7.08
N THR A 461 -10.60 -29.16 6.03
CA THR A 461 -10.42 -28.66 4.67
C THR A 461 -10.85 -27.18 4.56
N PRO A 462 -10.37 -26.42 3.55
CA PRO A 462 -10.78 -25.03 3.38
C PRO A 462 -12.31 -24.84 3.29
N GLU A 463 -13.02 -25.78 2.66
CA GLU A 463 -14.47 -25.78 2.53
C GLU A 463 -15.17 -26.09 3.86
N GLU A 464 -14.63 -26.99 4.68
CA GLU A 464 -15.13 -27.23 6.03
C GLU A 464 -14.87 -26.05 6.97
N GLN A 465 -13.72 -25.37 6.83
CA GLN A 465 -13.41 -24.17 7.59
C GLN A 465 -14.40 -23.03 7.28
N LEU A 466 -14.80 -22.89 6.02
CA LEU A 466 -15.78 -21.89 5.59
C LEU A 466 -17.15 -22.05 6.29
N GLU A 467 -17.55 -23.28 6.60
CA GLU A 467 -18.82 -23.60 7.28
C GLU A 467 -18.66 -23.78 8.80
N TYR A 468 -17.44 -23.65 9.35
CA TYR A 468 -17.16 -23.91 10.75
C TYR A 468 -17.56 -22.72 11.65
N GLU A 469 -18.48 -22.98 12.59
CA GLU A 469 -18.96 -21.98 13.54
C GLU A 469 -17.98 -21.77 14.70
N THR A 470 -17.10 -20.76 14.56
CA THR A 470 -16.18 -20.33 15.62
C THR A 470 -16.93 -19.69 16.81
N GLU A 471 -16.28 -19.60 17.97
CA GLU A 471 -16.84 -18.89 19.13
C GLU A 471 -17.05 -17.40 18.84
N ALA A 472 -16.14 -16.79 18.07
CA ALA A 472 -16.28 -15.43 17.57
C ALA A 472 -17.53 -15.26 16.70
N ALA A 473 -17.81 -16.22 15.81
CA ALA A 473 -19.01 -16.20 14.96
C ALA A 473 -20.28 -16.23 15.81
N LYS A 474 -20.39 -17.15 16.78
CA LYS A 474 -21.55 -17.24 17.69
C LYS A 474 -21.76 -15.95 18.47
N SER A 475 -20.67 -15.39 19.00
CA SER A 475 -20.71 -14.16 19.78
C SER A 475 -21.17 -12.96 18.95
N LEU A 476 -20.61 -12.77 17.75
CA LEU A 476 -20.99 -11.68 16.85
C LEU A 476 -22.41 -11.86 16.29
N THR A 477 -22.91 -13.08 16.14
CA THR A 477 -24.30 -13.35 15.72
C THR A 477 -25.32 -12.81 16.74
N GLU A 478 -25.03 -12.92 18.04
CA GLU A 478 -25.88 -12.33 19.09
C GLU A 478 -25.93 -10.80 18.95
N VAL A 479 -24.78 -10.16 18.69
CA VAL A 479 -24.69 -8.71 18.46
C VAL A 479 -25.40 -8.30 17.17
N ALA A 480 -25.22 -9.03 16.07
CA ALA A 480 -25.90 -8.77 14.81
C ALA A 480 -27.43 -8.87 14.95
N THR A 481 -27.91 -9.83 15.74
CA THR A 481 -29.34 -9.97 16.07
C THR A 481 -29.85 -8.78 16.87
N LEU A 482 -29.09 -8.32 17.87
CA LEU A 482 -29.40 -7.11 18.63
C LEU A 482 -29.48 -5.88 17.71
N VAL A 483 -28.50 -5.69 16.85
CA VAL A 483 -28.44 -4.55 15.91
C VAL A 483 -29.65 -4.59 14.97
N ALA A 484 -29.94 -5.75 14.37
CA ALA A 484 -31.10 -5.92 13.48
C ALA A 484 -32.42 -5.55 14.17
N ARG A 485 -32.68 -6.10 15.37
CA ARG A 485 -33.89 -5.81 16.14
C ARG A 485 -33.99 -4.34 16.55
N SER A 486 -32.86 -3.74 16.95
CA SER A 486 -32.78 -2.33 17.31
C SER A 486 -33.11 -1.43 16.13
N LEU A 487 -32.57 -1.72 14.95
CA LEU A 487 -32.86 -0.98 13.72
C LEU A 487 -34.33 -1.10 13.32
N TYR A 488 -34.91 -2.31 13.37
CA TYR A 488 -36.32 -2.52 13.06
C TYR A 488 -37.24 -1.73 13.99
N LYS A 489 -36.97 -1.79 15.30
CA LYS A 489 -37.73 -1.07 16.32
C LYS A 489 -37.60 0.44 16.14
N GLN A 490 -36.37 0.94 15.94
CA GLN A 490 -36.11 2.36 15.73
C GLN A 490 -36.74 2.89 14.43
N ALA A 491 -36.85 2.05 13.41
CA ALA A 491 -37.54 2.38 12.18
C ALA A 491 -39.08 2.40 12.36
N GLY A 492 -39.60 1.99 13.52
CA GLY A 492 -41.03 1.94 13.86
C GLY A 492 -41.72 0.64 13.48
N GLY A 493 -40.97 -0.45 13.34
CA GLY A 493 -41.51 -1.78 13.05
C GLY A 493 -42.34 -2.36 14.20
N GLU A 494 -43.18 -3.34 13.88
CA GLU A 494 -44.11 -3.96 14.82
C GLU A 494 -43.38 -4.84 15.86
N GLU A 495 -43.65 -4.65 17.16
CA GLU A 495 -42.92 -5.37 18.22
C GLU A 495 -43.07 -6.91 18.13
N ASP A 496 -44.22 -7.40 17.68
CA ASP A 496 -44.49 -8.83 17.53
C ASP A 496 -43.54 -9.51 16.52
N MET A 497 -43.04 -8.75 15.53
CA MET A 497 -42.13 -9.26 14.51
C MET A 497 -40.68 -9.37 14.99
N LEU A 498 -40.32 -8.75 16.13
CA LEU A 498 -38.93 -8.75 16.63
C LEU A 498 -38.40 -10.17 16.91
N LYS A 499 -39.27 -11.09 17.35
CA LYS A 499 -38.88 -12.49 17.63
C LYS A 499 -38.45 -13.24 16.36
N ASN A 500 -38.95 -12.81 15.20
CA ASN A 500 -38.63 -13.42 13.90
C ASN A 500 -37.32 -12.87 13.30
N ILE A 501 -36.71 -11.85 13.92
CA ILE A 501 -35.45 -11.28 13.50
C ILE A 501 -34.33 -11.96 14.29
N THR A 502 -33.59 -12.84 13.61
CA THR A 502 -32.41 -13.55 14.14
C THR A 502 -31.36 -13.66 13.05
N ALA A 503 -30.13 -13.25 13.34
CA ALA A 503 -29.00 -13.46 12.43
C ALA A 503 -28.57 -14.94 12.43
N ASP A 504 -28.05 -15.41 11.31
CA ASP A 504 -27.60 -16.80 11.15
C ASP A 504 -26.10 -16.95 11.45
N THR A 505 -25.76 -17.94 12.29
CA THR A 505 -24.37 -18.20 12.69
C THR A 505 -23.52 -18.73 11.53
N LYS A 506 -24.10 -19.49 10.59
CA LYS A 506 -23.33 -19.99 9.45
C LYS A 506 -22.99 -18.86 8.48
N THR A 507 -23.91 -17.93 8.22
CA THR A 507 -23.54 -16.74 7.45
C THR A 507 -22.46 -15.93 8.17
N MET A 508 -22.54 -15.75 9.50
CA MET A 508 -21.49 -15.07 10.26
C MET A 508 -20.12 -15.77 10.14
N ALA A 509 -20.09 -17.10 10.22
CA ALA A 509 -18.87 -17.88 10.03
C ALA A 509 -18.25 -17.66 8.63
N LYS A 510 -19.08 -17.67 7.58
CA LYS A 510 -18.66 -17.41 6.19
C LYS A 510 -18.11 -16.00 6.01
N LEU A 511 -18.76 -15.01 6.63
CA LEU A 511 -18.29 -13.62 6.64
C LEU A 511 -16.91 -13.53 7.27
N LEU A 512 -16.75 -14.03 8.49
CA LEU A 512 -15.46 -14.00 9.19
C LEU A 512 -14.39 -14.73 8.39
N TYR A 513 -14.65 -15.93 7.88
CA TYR A 513 -13.68 -16.67 7.07
C TYR A 513 -13.26 -15.90 5.81
N GLY A 514 -14.22 -15.35 5.07
CA GLY A 514 -13.95 -14.61 3.84
C GLY A 514 -13.19 -13.30 4.07
N PHE A 515 -13.53 -12.58 5.13
CA PHE A 515 -12.92 -11.28 5.47
C PHE A 515 -11.63 -11.38 6.29
N LEU A 516 -11.37 -12.49 6.99
CA LEU A 516 -10.22 -12.61 7.89
C LEU A 516 -9.22 -13.69 7.51
N VAL A 517 -9.62 -14.69 6.74
CA VAL A 517 -8.75 -15.86 6.45
C VAL A 517 -8.42 -15.95 4.98
N LYS A 518 -9.45 -16.07 4.13
CA LYS A 518 -9.23 -16.37 2.71
C LYS A 518 -10.31 -15.75 1.82
N THR A 519 -9.90 -14.77 1.03
CA THR A 519 -10.78 -14.12 0.03
C THR A 519 -11.16 -15.05 -1.12
N ASN A 520 -10.23 -15.87 -1.58
CA ASN A 520 -10.48 -16.85 -2.64
C ASN A 520 -11.12 -18.12 -2.08
N ASN A 521 -12.43 -18.04 -1.80
CA ASN A 521 -13.26 -19.14 -1.31
C ASN A 521 -14.48 -19.36 -2.22
N THR A 522 -15.13 -20.52 -2.08
CA THR A 522 -16.27 -20.94 -2.91
C THR A 522 -17.47 -20.00 -2.80
N TRP A 523 -17.75 -19.49 -1.60
CA TRP A 523 -18.85 -18.56 -1.36
C TRP A 523 -18.59 -17.20 -2.01
N PHE A 524 -17.48 -16.53 -1.72
CA PHE A 524 -17.14 -15.24 -2.33
C PHE A 524 -17.06 -15.33 -3.86
N ARG A 525 -16.49 -16.41 -4.41
CA ARG A 525 -16.53 -16.65 -5.85
C ARG A 525 -17.94 -16.61 -6.40
N SER A 526 -18.90 -17.27 -5.75
CA SER A 526 -20.31 -17.30 -6.19
C SER A 526 -21.01 -15.94 -6.22
N LEU A 527 -20.52 -14.96 -5.44
CA LEU A 527 -21.13 -13.64 -5.30
C LEU A 527 -20.57 -12.61 -6.28
N LEU A 528 -19.35 -12.84 -6.76
CA LEU A 528 -18.67 -11.89 -7.64
C LEU A 528 -19.22 -11.94 -9.07
N PRO A 529 -19.02 -10.87 -9.87
CA PRO A 529 -19.41 -10.87 -11.27
C PRO A 529 -18.79 -12.02 -12.04
N PHE A 530 -19.55 -12.62 -12.96
CA PHE A 530 -19.08 -13.74 -13.77
C PHE A 530 -17.79 -13.42 -14.55
N ASP A 531 -17.67 -12.20 -15.08
CA ASP A 531 -16.47 -11.75 -15.80
C ASP A 531 -15.23 -11.62 -14.91
N VAL A 532 -15.44 -11.34 -13.61
CA VAL A 532 -14.37 -11.31 -12.62
C VAL A 532 -13.90 -12.76 -12.37
N VAL A 533 -14.81 -13.70 -12.14
CA VAL A 533 -14.40 -15.09 -11.84
C VAL A 533 -13.81 -15.81 -13.06
N SER A 534 -14.38 -15.62 -14.26
CA SER A 534 -14.06 -16.41 -15.46
C SER A 534 -12.74 -16.07 -16.15
N LYS A 535 -12.19 -14.85 -15.95
CA LYS A 535 -11.01 -14.40 -16.71
C LYS A 535 -9.67 -14.78 -16.09
N GLU A 536 -9.64 -15.45 -14.93
CA GLU A 536 -8.45 -15.94 -14.17
C GLU A 536 -7.27 -14.93 -14.02
N ARG A 537 -7.43 -13.65 -14.38
CA ARG A 537 -6.40 -12.59 -14.33
C ARG A 537 -6.68 -11.57 -13.23
N ASN A 538 -7.05 -12.03 -12.04
CA ASN A 538 -7.76 -11.13 -11.13
C ASN A 538 -7.00 -10.83 -9.83
N SER A 539 -6.68 -9.54 -9.67
CA SER A 539 -6.08 -8.94 -8.47
C SER A 539 -6.99 -8.93 -7.24
N ILE A 540 -8.30 -9.19 -7.39
CA ILE A 540 -9.29 -9.11 -6.30
C ILE A 540 -9.32 -10.39 -5.45
N LEU A 541 -9.15 -11.56 -6.07
CA LEU A 541 -9.17 -12.88 -5.41
C LEU A 541 -7.74 -13.29 -5.04
N GLY A 542 -7.20 -12.66 -4.00
CA GLY A 542 -5.87 -12.98 -3.46
C GLY A 542 -5.83 -14.36 -2.78
N SER A 543 -4.62 -14.89 -2.59
CA SER A 543 -4.41 -16.14 -1.84
C SER A 543 -4.57 -15.96 -0.33
N GLY A 544 -4.40 -14.74 0.19
CA GLY A 544 -4.49 -14.40 1.60
C GLY A 544 -5.75 -13.62 2.01
N PRO A 545 -5.80 -13.16 3.26
CA PRO A 545 -6.87 -12.30 3.75
C PRO A 545 -6.83 -10.92 3.08
N PRO A 546 -7.99 -10.24 2.99
CA PRO A 546 -8.03 -8.90 2.46
C PRO A 546 -7.28 -7.93 3.39
N GLN A 547 -6.81 -6.83 2.82
CA GLN A 547 -6.15 -5.74 3.55
C GLN A 547 -7.07 -4.53 3.52
N TYR A 548 -7.22 -3.88 4.68
CA TYR A 548 -8.22 -2.82 4.90
C TYR A 548 -7.67 -1.42 4.69
N TYR A 549 -6.47 -1.28 4.10
CA TYR A 549 -5.85 0.01 3.83
C TYR A 549 -6.55 0.76 2.69
N VAL A 550 -6.97 2.00 2.95
CA VAL A 550 -7.49 2.89 1.90
C VAL A 550 -6.33 3.36 1.01
N SER A 551 -6.39 3.04 -0.28
CA SER A 551 -5.41 3.52 -1.25
C SER A 551 -5.99 3.49 -2.66
N LEU A 552 -5.32 4.19 -3.58
CA LEU A 552 -5.69 4.12 -4.98
C LEU A 552 -5.38 2.75 -5.57
N SER A 553 -6.35 2.18 -6.29
CA SER A 553 -5.99 1.30 -7.38
C SER A 553 -5.54 2.14 -8.58
N GLN A 554 -4.43 1.75 -9.21
CA GLN A 554 -3.89 2.42 -10.40
C GLN A 554 -4.88 2.45 -11.60
N ILE A 555 -6.03 1.78 -11.48
CA ILE A 555 -7.04 1.56 -12.53
C ILE A 555 -8.39 2.21 -12.14
N GLN A 556 -8.45 3.08 -11.11
CA GLN A 556 -9.71 3.69 -10.62
C GLN A 556 -10.80 2.66 -10.20
N GLN A 557 -10.42 1.41 -10.00
CA GLN A 557 -11.31 0.38 -9.46
C GLN A 557 -11.38 0.44 -7.93
N PRO A 558 -12.52 0.09 -7.32
CA PRO A 558 -12.61 -0.04 -5.87
C PRO A 558 -11.60 -1.06 -5.34
N LYS A 559 -11.18 -0.91 -4.07
CA LYS A 559 -10.38 -1.93 -3.40
C LYS A 559 -11.17 -3.26 -3.28
N SER A 560 -10.44 -4.35 -3.04
CA SER A 560 -11.01 -5.69 -2.91
C SER A 560 -12.08 -5.73 -1.81
N VAL A 561 -11.82 -5.15 -0.64
CA VAL A 561 -12.77 -5.07 0.48
C VAL A 561 -14.07 -4.37 0.09
N THR A 562 -13.99 -3.19 -0.53
CA THR A 562 -15.14 -2.42 -1.03
C THR A 562 -15.98 -3.24 -2.01
N THR A 563 -15.31 -3.99 -2.88
CA THR A 563 -15.95 -4.90 -3.82
C THR A 563 -16.66 -6.06 -3.10
N PHE A 564 -15.99 -6.73 -2.15
CA PHE A 564 -16.58 -7.83 -1.39
C PHE A 564 -17.79 -7.36 -0.58
N VAL A 565 -17.69 -6.25 0.16
CA VAL A 565 -18.82 -5.72 0.93
C VAL A 565 -20.00 -5.37 0.03
N LYS A 566 -19.77 -4.75 -1.15
CA LYS A 566 -20.83 -4.51 -2.14
C LYS A 566 -21.55 -5.81 -2.54
N TYR A 567 -20.82 -6.83 -2.98
CA TYR A 567 -21.44 -8.05 -3.52
C TYR A 567 -22.06 -8.93 -2.42
N VAL A 568 -21.48 -8.96 -1.23
CA VAL A 568 -22.09 -9.59 -0.06
C VAL A 568 -23.41 -8.89 0.30
N LEU A 569 -23.43 -7.56 0.30
CA LEU A 569 -24.64 -6.80 0.59
C LEU A 569 -25.70 -6.95 -0.52
N VAL A 570 -25.29 -7.09 -1.79
CA VAL A 570 -26.19 -7.43 -2.92
C VAL A 570 -26.84 -8.79 -2.68
N ASN A 571 -26.07 -9.79 -2.24
CA ASN A 571 -26.61 -11.10 -1.90
C ASN A 571 -27.58 -11.05 -0.71
N MET A 572 -27.21 -10.32 0.34
CA MET A 572 -27.97 -10.24 1.58
C MET A 572 -29.27 -9.46 1.44
N THR A 573 -29.28 -8.35 0.69
CA THR A 573 -30.46 -7.47 0.56
C THR A 573 -31.25 -7.70 -0.73
N GLY A 574 -30.61 -8.23 -1.77
CA GLY A 574 -31.16 -8.34 -3.12
C GLY A 574 -32.11 -9.51 -3.36
N THR A 575 -32.46 -9.69 -4.63
CA THR A 575 -33.26 -10.80 -5.15
C THR A 575 -32.68 -11.30 -6.47
N ALA A 576 -32.58 -12.61 -6.64
CA ALA A 576 -32.33 -13.20 -7.95
C ALA A 576 -33.51 -12.89 -8.89
N THR A 577 -33.20 -12.57 -10.14
CA THR A 577 -34.18 -12.30 -11.20
C THR A 577 -34.06 -13.33 -12.31
N SER A 578 -35.10 -13.43 -13.15
CA SER A 578 -35.11 -14.29 -14.34
C SER A 578 -34.52 -13.62 -15.58
N LEU A 579 -33.81 -12.50 -15.41
CA LEU A 579 -33.22 -11.76 -16.53
C LEU A 579 -32.00 -12.52 -17.08
N ASN A 580 -31.81 -12.47 -18.40
CA ASN A 580 -30.58 -12.94 -19.01
C ASN A 580 -29.45 -11.89 -18.91
N GLN A 581 -28.25 -12.22 -19.39
CA GLN A 581 -27.08 -11.33 -19.26
C GLN A 581 -27.28 -9.96 -19.92
N SER A 582 -27.84 -9.91 -21.14
CA SER A 582 -28.03 -8.65 -21.86
C SER A 582 -29.10 -7.78 -21.20
N GLN A 583 -30.18 -8.39 -20.72
CA GLN A 583 -31.22 -7.72 -19.93
C GLN A 583 -30.70 -7.24 -18.58
N CYS A 584 -29.80 -7.98 -17.93
CA CYS A 584 -29.17 -7.56 -16.67
C CYS A 584 -28.25 -6.35 -16.85
N GLN A 585 -27.58 -6.23 -18.01
CA GLN A 585 -26.77 -5.07 -18.37
C GLN A 585 -27.64 -3.87 -18.79
N ASN A 586 -28.78 -4.12 -19.44
CA ASN A 586 -29.72 -3.10 -19.92
C ASN A 586 -31.16 -3.27 -19.38
N PRO A 587 -31.37 -3.23 -18.04
CA PRO A 587 -32.69 -3.49 -17.45
C PRO A 587 -33.77 -2.47 -17.81
N ASN A 588 -33.40 -1.25 -18.23
CA ASN A 588 -34.38 -0.25 -18.68
C ASN A 588 -35.14 -0.68 -19.95
N ASP A 589 -34.60 -1.63 -20.72
CA ASP A 589 -35.26 -2.16 -21.92
C ASP A 589 -36.31 -3.23 -21.55
N THR A 590 -36.39 -3.63 -20.27
CA THR A 590 -37.30 -4.66 -19.78
C THR A 590 -38.45 -4.04 -18.99
N PRO A 591 -39.72 -4.29 -19.38
CA PRO A 591 -40.88 -3.76 -18.66
C PRO A 591 -40.90 -4.18 -17.18
N GLY A 592 -41.06 -3.21 -16.27
CA GLY A 592 -41.15 -3.44 -14.83
C GLY A 592 -39.83 -3.37 -14.07
N GLU A 593 -38.69 -3.27 -14.77
CA GLU A 593 -37.38 -3.05 -14.16
C GLU A 593 -36.97 -1.58 -14.26
N SER A 594 -36.25 -1.08 -13.24
CA SER A 594 -35.81 0.31 -13.17
C SER A 594 -34.39 0.42 -12.63
N LYS A 595 -33.47 1.00 -13.42
CA LYS A 595 -32.09 1.34 -12.99
C LYS A 595 -32.05 2.46 -11.95
N ASP A 596 -33.11 3.24 -11.85
CA ASP A 596 -33.18 4.38 -10.94
C ASP A 596 -33.40 3.90 -9.50
N LEU A 597 -34.11 2.78 -9.32
CA LEU A 597 -34.39 2.19 -8.01
C LEU A 597 -33.37 1.12 -7.60
N TYR A 598 -32.87 0.34 -8.55
CA TYR A 598 -32.02 -0.82 -8.27
C TYR A 598 -30.76 -0.88 -9.13
N VAL A 599 -29.77 -1.60 -8.62
CA VAL A 599 -28.60 -2.07 -9.37
C VAL A 599 -28.81 -3.53 -9.74
N TYR A 600 -28.36 -3.90 -10.94
CA TYR A 600 -28.47 -5.24 -11.50
C TYR A 600 -27.06 -5.75 -11.78
N GLU A 601 -26.72 -6.89 -11.19
CA GLU A 601 -25.38 -7.46 -11.24
C GLU A 601 -25.45 -8.89 -11.79
N TRP A 602 -24.64 -9.18 -12.82
CA TRP A 602 -24.53 -10.52 -13.39
C TRP A 602 -23.47 -11.33 -12.62
N VAL A 603 -23.93 -12.07 -11.62
CA VAL A 603 -23.07 -12.80 -10.66
C VAL A 603 -22.83 -14.24 -11.12
N SER A 604 -21.72 -14.86 -10.69
CA SER A 604 -21.33 -16.17 -11.20
C SER A 604 -22.15 -17.34 -10.67
N GLY A 605 -22.82 -17.20 -9.52
CA GLY A 605 -23.58 -18.27 -8.89
C GLY A 605 -22.71 -19.39 -8.31
N THR A 606 -23.36 -20.34 -7.64
CA THR A 606 -22.70 -21.47 -6.95
C THR A 606 -22.21 -22.51 -7.97
N ALA A 607 -20.94 -22.89 -7.85
CA ALA A 607 -20.36 -23.99 -8.64
C ALA A 607 -21.05 -25.32 -8.31
N SER A 608 -21.28 -26.15 -9.33
CA SER A 608 -21.76 -27.53 -9.16
C SER A 608 -20.59 -28.51 -9.14
N GLU A 609 -20.79 -29.73 -8.63
CA GLU A 609 -19.72 -30.75 -8.51
C GLU A 609 -18.95 -31.02 -9.82
N ASN A 610 -19.55 -30.74 -10.97
CA ASN A 610 -18.97 -30.99 -12.30
C ASN A 610 -18.40 -29.74 -12.99
N HIS A 611 -18.60 -28.53 -12.45
CA HIS A 611 -18.19 -27.27 -13.08
C HIS A 611 -17.43 -26.37 -12.12
N THR A 612 -16.29 -25.84 -12.56
CA THR A 612 -15.43 -24.93 -11.78
C THR A 612 -16.04 -23.54 -11.57
N ILE A 613 -17.05 -23.17 -12.36
CA ILE A 613 -17.77 -21.89 -12.29
C ILE A 613 -19.27 -22.20 -12.22
N GLY A 614 -20.00 -21.50 -11.35
CA GLY A 614 -21.45 -21.65 -11.20
C GLY A 614 -22.25 -21.19 -12.40
N GLU A 615 -23.54 -21.53 -12.39
CA GLU A 615 -24.49 -20.97 -13.35
C GLU A 615 -24.76 -19.49 -13.02
N PRO A 616 -24.39 -18.56 -13.90
CA PRO A 616 -24.54 -17.15 -13.61
C PRO A 616 -26.01 -16.70 -13.69
N PHE A 617 -26.37 -15.74 -12.84
CA PHE A 617 -27.71 -15.16 -12.81
C PHE A 617 -27.67 -13.67 -12.52
N CYS A 618 -28.79 -12.98 -12.76
CA CYS A 618 -28.91 -11.57 -12.48
C CYS A 618 -29.44 -11.34 -11.06
N ALA A 619 -28.68 -10.61 -10.24
CA ALA A 619 -29.10 -10.17 -8.92
C ALA A 619 -29.53 -8.71 -8.95
N ARG A 620 -30.73 -8.40 -8.45
CA ARG A 620 -31.24 -7.04 -8.31
C ARG A 620 -31.22 -6.62 -6.85
N ALA A 621 -30.55 -5.50 -6.53
CA ALA A 621 -30.45 -5.00 -5.16
C ALA A 621 -30.35 -3.46 -5.11
N PRO A 622 -30.82 -2.82 -4.01
CA PRO A 622 -30.70 -1.39 -3.78
C PRO A 622 -29.32 -1.02 -3.17
N VAL A 623 -28.24 -1.59 -3.69
CA VAL A 623 -26.86 -1.40 -3.19
C VAL A 623 -26.09 -0.54 -4.17
N ARG A 624 -25.43 0.51 -3.67
CA ARG A 624 -24.68 1.46 -4.50
C ARG A 624 -23.35 1.84 -3.86
N LEU A 625 -22.47 2.39 -4.69
CA LEU A 625 -21.21 3.00 -4.26
C LEU A 625 -21.37 4.52 -4.26
N ALA A 626 -20.81 5.18 -3.25
CA ALA A 626 -20.64 6.62 -3.19
C ALA A 626 -19.15 6.94 -3.10
N ARG A 627 -18.68 7.99 -3.81
CA ARG A 627 -17.26 8.36 -3.80
C ARG A 627 -16.82 8.69 -2.37
N ALA A 628 -15.71 8.12 -1.92
CA ALA A 628 -15.07 8.44 -0.65
C ALA A 628 -13.76 9.17 -0.93
N GLU A 629 -13.85 10.46 -1.22
CA GLU A 629 -12.72 11.37 -1.40
C GLU A 629 -13.02 12.65 -0.64
N SER A 630 -12.06 13.14 0.14
CA SER A 630 -12.28 14.29 1.00
C SER A 630 -12.73 15.53 0.20
N PRO A 631 -13.74 16.29 0.69
CA PRO A 631 -14.17 17.53 0.05
C PRO A 631 -13.05 18.56 -0.16
N ALA A 632 -11.97 18.51 0.64
CA ALA A 632 -10.79 19.37 0.45
C ALA A 632 -10.22 19.29 -0.97
N PHE A 633 -10.21 18.09 -1.59
CA PHE A 633 -9.65 17.90 -2.93
C PHE A 633 -10.62 18.33 -4.04
N GLU A 634 -11.94 18.16 -3.84
CA GLU A 634 -12.95 18.69 -4.76
C GLU A 634 -12.94 20.22 -4.77
N LEU A 635 -12.86 20.84 -3.59
CA LEU A 635 -12.81 22.29 -3.40
C LEU A 635 -11.44 22.91 -3.73
N ARG A 636 -10.42 22.07 -4.01
CA ARG A 636 -9.01 22.46 -4.17
C ARG A 636 -8.45 23.27 -2.98
N GLN A 637 -8.95 22.98 -1.79
CA GLN A 637 -8.50 23.54 -0.52
C GLN A 637 -7.51 22.58 0.17
N TYR A 638 -6.34 22.38 -0.43
CA TYR A 638 -5.36 21.38 0.02
C TYR A 638 -4.80 21.61 1.43
N GLY A 639 -4.96 22.82 1.98
CA GLY A 639 -4.59 23.19 3.35
C GLY A 639 -5.77 23.24 4.32
N SER A 640 -6.89 22.58 4.02
CA SER A 640 -8.09 22.59 4.86
C SER A 640 -7.79 22.05 6.26
N ARG A 641 -8.38 22.69 7.28
CA ARG A 641 -8.41 22.19 8.66
C ARG A 641 -9.71 21.47 9.00
N GLU A 642 -10.73 21.61 8.15
CA GLU A 642 -12.07 21.07 8.39
C GLU A 642 -12.25 19.68 7.75
N TYR A 643 -11.68 19.52 6.56
CA TYR A 643 -11.73 18.32 5.75
C TYR A 643 -10.36 17.66 5.68
N SER A 644 -10.34 16.33 5.68
CA SER A 644 -9.13 15.54 5.57
C SER A 644 -8.30 15.91 4.34
N THR A 645 -6.98 15.97 4.47
CA THR A 645 -6.07 16.30 3.37
C THR A 645 -5.01 15.23 3.17
N TRP A 646 -5.29 13.99 3.56
CA TRP A 646 -4.32 12.92 3.44
C TRP A 646 -4.03 12.58 1.98
N THR A 647 -2.75 12.61 1.62
CA THR A 647 -2.24 12.14 0.34
C THR A 647 -1.16 11.09 0.55
N GLU A 648 -1.06 10.17 -0.39
CA GLU A 648 0.00 9.16 -0.46
C GLU A 648 1.04 9.58 -1.50
N SER A 649 2.32 9.51 -1.14
CA SER A 649 3.39 9.78 -2.11
C SER A 649 3.37 8.73 -3.21
N ARG A 650 3.70 9.13 -4.43
CA ARG A 650 4.03 8.18 -5.50
C ARG A 650 5.46 7.68 -5.37
N TRP A 651 5.68 6.47 -5.86
CA TRP A 651 6.99 5.80 -5.97
C TRP A 651 7.07 5.01 -7.28
N LYS A 652 8.29 4.68 -7.72
CA LYS A 652 8.53 3.88 -8.94
C LYS A 652 8.95 2.45 -8.63
N HIS A 653 10.02 2.29 -7.88
CA HIS A 653 10.59 0.99 -7.53
C HIS A 653 10.76 0.91 -6.02
N ILE A 654 10.17 -0.13 -5.43
CA ILE A 654 10.41 -0.53 -4.04
C ILE A 654 11.05 -1.91 -4.07
N GLY A 655 12.12 -2.10 -3.30
CA GLY A 655 12.76 -3.40 -3.18
C GLY A 655 13.88 -3.40 -2.15
N ALA A 656 14.35 -4.58 -1.83
CA ALA A 656 15.43 -4.77 -0.89
C ALA A 656 16.38 -5.86 -1.40
N ARG A 657 17.68 -5.71 -1.11
CA ARG A 657 18.69 -6.71 -1.44
C ARG A 657 19.82 -6.72 -0.41
N ILE A 658 20.45 -7.88 -0.26
CA ILE A 658 21.66 -8.04 0.55
C ILE A 658 22.84 -8.45 -0.33
N PHE A 659 24.04 -8.06 0.07
CA PHE A 659 25.29 -8.35 -0.64
C PHE A 659 26.52 -8.14 0.27
N LEU A 660 27.67 -8.60 -0.18
CA LEU A 660 28.94 -8.36 0.52
C LEU A 660 29.57 -7.04 0.05
N VAL A 661 30.02 -6.23 1.01
CA VAL A 661 30.83 -5.04 0.75
C VAL A 661 32.30 -5.34 1.01
N ALA A 662 33.15 -4.91 0.07
CA ALA A 662 34.59 -4.96 0.22
C ALA A 662 35.08 -3.81 1.11
N SER A 663 36.29 -3.96 1.66
CA SER A 663 36.93 -2.89 2.41
C SER A 663 37.13 -1.66 1.52
N PRO A 664 36.84 -0.44 2.01
CA PRO A 664 37.29 0.79 1.34
C PRO A 664 38.80 0.81 1.09
N GLN A 665 39.57 0.01 1.83
CA GLN A 665 41.01 -0.13 1.64
C GLN A 665 41.36 -1.00 0.42
N LEU A 666 40.48 -1.89 -0.03
CA LEU A 666 40.65 -2.68 -1.27
C LEU A 666 40.47 -1.81 -2.54
N GLN A 667 39.89 -0.62 -2.39
CA GLN A 667 39.89 0.44 -3.42
C GLN A 667 41.25 1.15 -3.54
N LYS A 668 42.28 0.77 -2.76
CA LYS A 668 43.61 1.38 -2.84
C LYS A 668 44.40 0.85 -4.04
N TRP A 669 45.14 1.78 -4.64
CA TRP A 669 46.17 1.52 -5.65
C TRP A 669 47.18 0.46 -5.15
N PRO A 670 47.80 -0.32 -6.05
CA PRO A 670 48.91 -1.20 -5.71
C PRO A 670 49.99 -0.39 -4.98
N SER A 671 50.19 -0.65 -3.69
CA SER A 671 51.07 0.14 -2.82
C SER A 671 52.28 -0.66 -2.30
N GLU A 672 52.21 -1.99 -2.31
CA GLU A 672 53.37 -2.84 -2.03
C GLU A 672 54.31 -2.87 -3.24
N GLY A 673 55.56 -2.41 -3.04
CA GLY A 673 56.63 -2.46 -4.04
C GLY A 673 56.57 -1.43 -5.17
N LEU A 674 55.49 -0.66 -5.28
CA LEU A 674 55.26 0.31 -6.36
C LEU A 674 54.71 1.65 -5.84
N GLY A 675 55.44 2.30 -4.93
CA GLY A 675 55.01 3.51 -4.22
C GLY A 675 54.51 4.66 -5.12
N ASP A 676 55.08 4.81 -6.31
CA ASP A 676 54.75 5.90 -7.24
C ASP A 676 53.70 5.51 -8.30
N PHE A 677 53.15 4.29 -8.27
CA PHE A 677 52.28 3.77 -9.33
C PHE A 677 51.02 4.62 -9.53
N ARG A 678 50.39 5.04 -8.44
CA ARG A 678 49.22 5.92 -8.49
C ARG A 678 49.56 7.23 -9.20
N ASP A 679 50.64 7.88 -8.81
CA ASP A 679 50.98 9.21 -9.33
C ASP A 679 51.41 9.12 -10.80
N ILE A 680 52.07 8.03 -11.19
CA ILE A 680 52.38 7.73 -12.60
C ILE A 680 51.10 7.52 -13.42
N GLN A 681 50.16 6.69 -12.94
CA GLN A 681 48.92 6.39 -13.66
C GLN A 681 48.01 7.62 -13.76
N VAL A 682 47.86 8.38 -12.67
CA VAL A 682 47.10 9.64 -12.66
C VAL A 682 47.76 10.66 -13.59
N GLY A 683 49.08 10.83 -13.51
CA GLY A 683 49.82 11.73 -14.40
C GLY A 683 49.71 11.32 -15.87
N PHE A 684 49.71 10.02 -16.15
CA PHE A 684 49.49 9.48 -17.50
C PHE A 684 48.07 9.75 -17.99
N PHE A 685 47.05 9.50 -17.18
CA PHE A 685 45.65 9.80 -17.50
C PHE A 685 45.46 11.28 -17.87
N LEU A 686 46.04 12.20 -17.09
CA LEU A 686 45.91 13.64 -17.34
C LEU A 686 46.58 14.05 -18.67
N ARG A 687 47.74 13.48 -19.00
CA ARG A 687 48.38 13.70 -20.32
C ARG A 687 47.55 13.12 -21.47
N CYS A 688 46.93 11.96 -21.28
CA CYS A 688 46.01 11.38 -22.25
C CYS A 688 44.77 12.25 -22.43
N LYS A 689 44.21 12.83 -21.36
CA LYS A 689 43.11 13.80 -21.44
C LYS A 689 43.48 14.99 -22.34
N GLU A 690 44.64 15.60 -22.12
CA GLU A 690 45.12 16.72 -22.94
C GLU A 690 45.27 16.33 -24.42
N LEU A 691 45.83 15.15 -24.69
CA LEU A 691 45.99 14.64 -26.05
C LEU A 691 44.63 14.38 -26.72
N SER A 692 43.70 13.74 -26.02
CA SER A 692 42.34 13.48 -26.53
C SER A 692 41.62 14.76 -26.88
N LEU A 693 41.70 15.80 -26.04
CA LEU A 693 41.09 17.11 -26.34
C LEU A 693 41.72 17.75 -27.58
N ARG A 694 43.04 17.64 -27.77
CA ARG A 694 43.71 18.12 -28.99
C ARG A 694 43.24 17.37 -30.24
N VAL A 695 43.11 16.05 -30.17
CA VAL A 695 42.60 15.23 -31.27
C VAL A 695 41.15 15.61 -31.60
N LEU A 696 40.29 15.72 -30.60
CA LEU A 696 38.89 16.14 -30.76
C LEU A 696 38.78 17.52 -31.41
N ARG A 697 39.62 18.49 -31.02
CA ARG A 697 39.65 19.82 -31.68
C ARG A 697 39.98 19.70 -33.18
N VAL A 698 40.97 18.89 -33.54
CA VAL A 698 41.35 18.68 -34.95
C VAL A 698 40.23 17.98 -35.72
N MET A 699 39.55 17.01 -35.10
CA MET A 699 38.40 16.33 -35.69
C MET A 699 37.24 17.30 -35.96
N ALA A 700 36.92 18.19 -35.01
CA ALA A 700 35.90 19.22 -35.20
C ALA A 700 36.22 20.13 -36.38
N LEU A 701 37.46 20.63 -36.46
CA LEU A 701 37.93 21.48 -37.55
C LEU A 701 37.86 20.76 -38.91
N SER A 702 38.20 19.47 -38.96
CA SER A 702 38.15 18.68 -40.20
C SER A 702 36.72 18.48 -40.74
N LEU A 703 35.71 18.58 -39.87
CA LEU A 703 34.29 18.52 -40.23
C LEU A 703 33.71 19.91 -40.56
N GLY A 704 34.52 20.98 -40.50
CA GLY A 704 34.05 22.36 -40.67
C GLY A 704 33.18 22.87 -39.51
N LEU A 705 33.28 22.23 -38.34
CA LEU A 705 32.56 22.65 -37.13
C LEU A 705 33.39 23.65 -36.32
N ASP A 706 32.74 24.30 -35.35
CA ASP A 706 33.43 25.10 -34.33
C ASP A 706 34.48 24.26 -33.59
N SER A 707 35.67 24.83 -33.34
CA SER A 707 36.79 24.10 -32.75
C SER A 707 36.55 23.63 -31.32
N GLU A 708 35.60 24.24 -30.61
CA GLU A 708 35.30 23.93 -29.21
C GLU A 708 34.12 22.98 -29.04
N VAL A 709 33.33 22.68 -30.08
CA VAL A 709 32.10 21.88 -29.97
C VAL A 709 32.31 20.52 -29.30
N PHE A 710 33.40 19.82 -29.64
CA PHE A 710 33.72 18.54 -29.01
C PHE A 710 34.43 18.70 -27.67
N LEU A 711 35.04 19.85 -27.39
CA LEU A 711 35.69 20.09 -26.10
C LEU A 711 34.64 20.38 -25.03
N GLU A 712 33.62 21.18 -25.36
CA GLU A 712 32.48 21.45 -24.47
C GLU A 712 31.74 20.15 -24.12
N ALA A 713 31.46 19.31 -25.13
CA ALA A 713 30.82 18.02 -24.95
C ALA A 713 31.64 17.02 -24.11
N HIS A 714 32.94 17.27 -23.93
CA HIS A 714 33.86 16.44 -23.15
C HIS A 714 34.48 17.20 -21.95
N SER A 715 33.86 18.31 -21.52
CA SER A 715 34.38 19.18 -20.45
C SER A 715 34.56 18.46 -19.11
N HIS A 716 33.77 17.42 -18.85
CA HIS A 716 33.78 16.65 -17.60
C HIS A 716 34.84 15.52 -17.54
N ILE A 717 35.69 15.32 -18.56
CA ILE A 717 36.71 14.23 -18.52
C ILE A 717 37.55 14.30 -17.23
N GLY A 718 37.56 13.21 -16.47
CA GLY A 718 38.31 13.09 -15.22
C GLY A 718 37.59 13.60 -13.97
N SER A 719 36.29 13.93 -14.07
CA SER A 719 35.41 14.15 -12.93
C SER A 719 34.53 12.92 -12.66
N ASP A 720 33.85 12.90 -11.51
CA ASP A 720 32.93 11.83 -11.12
C ASP A 720 31.67 11.75 -12.02
N GLU A 721 31.44 12.77 -12.86
CA GLU A 721 30.31 12.87 -13.79
C GLU A 721 30.64 12.32 -15.20
N ASN A 722 31.82 11.71 -15.39
CA ASN A 722 32.29 11.25 -16.70
C ASN A 722 32.73 9.77 -16.71
N GLY A 723 32.38 9.05 -17.78
CA GLY A 723 32.68 7.62 -17.94
C GLY A 723 34.03 7.28 -18.59
N SER A 724 34.97 8.22 -18.74
CA SER A 724 36.28 7.92 -19.34
C SER A 724 37.09 6.98 -18.44
N THR A 725 37.69 5.95 -19.03
CA THR A 725 38.46 4.95 -18.28
C THR A 725 39.88 4.83 -18.79
N LEU A 726 40.82 4.54 -17.89
CA LEU A 726 42.19 4.11 -18.22
C LEU A 726 42.34 2.64 -17.82
N ARG A 727 42.84 1.82 -18.73
CA ARG A 727 43.07 0.39 -18.48
C ARG A 727 44.53 0.06 -18.77
N SER A 728 45.19 -0.60 -17.83
CA SER A 728 46.49 -1.23 -18.04
C SER A 728 46.25 -2.72 -18.24
N LEU A 729 46.56 -3.25 -19.43
CA LEU A 729 46.35 -4.64 -19.79
C LEU A 729 47.70 -5.29 -20.10
N TYR A 730 47.95 -6.46 -19.52
CA TYR A 730 49.12 -7.28 -19.84
C TYR A 730 48.66 -8.62 -20.41
N TYR A 731 49.07 -8.91 -21.63
CA TYR A 731 48.74 -10.15 -22.32
C TYR A 731 50.01 -11.03 -22.40
N PRO A 732 50.12 -12.11 -21.60
CA PRO A 732 51.29 -12.98 -21.64
C PRO A 732 51.57 -13.53 -23.06
N PRO A 733 52.84 -13.68 -23.48
CA PRO A 733 53.16 -14.23 -24.80
C PRO A 733 52.70 -15.68 -24.92
N VAL A 734 52.24 -16.07 -26.12
CA VAL A 734 51.77 -17.42 -26.41
C VAL A 734 52.78 -18.13 -27.31
N LYS A 735 53.08 -19.41 -27.04
CA LYS A 735 54.06 -20.18 -27.82
C LYS A 735 53.54 -20.43 -29.24
N ALA A 736 54.37 -20.16 -30.25
CA ALA A 736 54.05 -20.48 -31.65
C ALA A 736 53.68 -21.98 -31.79
N GLY A 737 52.54 -22.27 -32.43
CA GLY A 737 51.99 -23.63 -32.60
C GLY A 737 51.01 -24.09 -31.52
N SER A 738 50.82 -23.33 -30.42
CA SER A 738 49.83 -23.66 -29.37
C SER A 738 48.44 -23.05 -29.60
N VAL A 739 48.30 -22.18 -30.60
CA VAL A 739 47.05 -21.50 -30.96
C VAL A 739 46.37 -22.28 -32.09
N LYS A 740 45.11 -22.68 -31.90
CA LYS A 740 44.32 -23.34 -32.95
C LYS A 740 43.94 -22.35 -34.05
N GLU A 741 43.72 -22.85 -35.26
CA GLU A 741 43.20 -22.03 -36.36
C GLU A 741 41.85 -21.39 -35.97
N GLY A 742 41.72 -20.08 -36.18
CA GLY A 742 40.53 -19.30 -35.79
C GLY A 742 40.39 -19.00 -34.29
N GLN A 743 41.36 -19.36 -33.44
CA GLN A 743 41.29 -19.11 -32.00
C GLN A 743 41.54 -17.64 -31.66
N LEU A 744 40.47 -16.94 -31.28
CA LEU A 744 40.53 -15.56 -30.78
C LEU A 744 40.99 -15.52 -29.31
N ARG A 745 41.79 -14.50 -28.96
CA ARG A 745 42.19 -14.25 -27.56
C ARG A 745 41.25 -13.24 -26.89
N CYS A 746 41.04 -12.11 -27.56
CA CYS A 746 39.95 -11.19 -27.30
C CYS A 746 39.07 -11.19 -28.56
N GLY A 747 37.76 -11.27 -28.41
CA GLY A 747 36.83 -11.26 -29.54
C GLY A 747 36.85 -9.91 -30.27
N GLU A 748 36.42 -9.93 -31.53
CA GLU A 748 36.14 -8.69 -32.27
C GLU A 748 35.09 -7.85 -31.53
N HIS A 749 35.32 -6.54 -31.44
CA HIS A 749 34.41 -5.59 -30.78
C HIS A 749 34.68 -4.17 -31.30
N SER A 750 33.69 -3.30 -31.12
CA SER A 750 33.82 -1.84 -31.24
C SER A 750 33.85 -1.20 -29.85
N ASP A 751 34.44 0.00 -29.76
CA ASP A 751 34.47 0.80 -28.55
C ASP A 751 33.19 1.65 -28.44
N TYR A 752 32.60 1.77 -27.24
CA TYR A 752 31.32 2.49 -27.03
C TYR A 752 31.45 4.03 -26.96
N GLY A 753 32.66 4.57 -26.84
CA GLY A 753 32.93 6.00 -26.58
C GLY A 753 33.11 6.86 -27.83
N SER A 754 33.87 7.96 -27.69
CA SER A 754 34.19 8.87 -28.81
C SER A 754 35.47 8.46 -29.54
N ILE A 755 36.58 8.36 -28.82
CA ILE A 755 37.88 7.91 -29.32
C ILE A 755 38.59 7.08 -28.25
N THR A 756 39.47 6.18 -28.68
CA THR A 756 40.35 5.41 -27.78
C THR A 756 41.80 5.63 -28.16
N LEU A 757 42.64 5.92 -27.17
CA LEU A 757 44.09 5.99 -27.32
C LEU A 757 44.71 4.65 -26.91
N VAL A 758 45.33 3.96 -27.85
CA VAL A 758 45.96 2.66 -27.63
C VAL A 758 47.48 2.81 -27.71
N PHE A 759 48.14 2.58 -26.57
CA PHE A 759 49.60 2.53 -26.46
C PHE A 759 50.03 1.07 -26.50
N GLN A 760 50.77 0.70 -27.53
CA GLN A 760 51.17 -0.68 -27.80
C GLN A 760 52.62 -0.90 -27.38
N ASP A 761 52.95 -2.12 -26.95
CA ASP A 761 54.33 -2.57 -26.88
C ASP A 761 54.84 -2.93 -28.30
N PRO A 762 56.13 -3.26 -28.47
CA PRO A 762 56.66 -3.65 -29.78
C PRO A 762 56.14 -4.99 -30.29
N GLU A 763 55.37 -5.75 -29.50
CA GLU A 763 54.88 -7.07 -29.90
C GLU A 763 53.62 -6.94 -30.76
N ALA A 764 53.59 -7.69 -31.87
CA ALA A 764 52.43 -7.67 -32.76
C ALA A 764 51.28 -8.47 -32.16
N GLY A 765 50.07 -7.90 -32.17
CA GLY A 765 48.88 -8.59 -31.67
C GLY A 765 47.53 -7.91 -31.94
N LEU A 766 47.54 -6.62 -32.30
CA LEU A 766 46.32 -5.87 -32.63
C LEU A 766 46.01 -5.96 -34.13
N GLN A 767 44.75 -6.27 -34.43
CA GLN A 767 44.18 -6.13 -35.77
C GLN A 767 43.01 -5.15 -35.72
N VAL A 768 42.85 -4.36 -36.77
CA VAL A 768 41.75 -3.40 -36.94
C VAL A 768 41.01 -3.69 -38.24
N LEU A 769 39.70 -3.44 -38.28
CA LEU A 769 38.92 -3.66 -39.48
C LEU A 769 38.98 -2.42 -40.36
N ASN A 770 39.46 -2.56 -41.59
CA ASN A 770 39.47 -1.44 -42.52
C ASN A 770 38.07 -1.20 -43.13
N ARG A 771 37.88 -0.10 -43.87
CA ARG A 771 36.61 0.22 -44.56
C ARG A 771 36.19 -0.80 -45.63
N LYS A 772 37.09 -1.69 -46.06
CA LYS A 772 36.80 -2.81 -46.97
C LYS A 772 36.33 -4.06 -46.23
N ARG A 773 36.18 -4.00 -44.90
CA ARG A 773 35.85 -5.12 -44.00
C ARG A 773 36.91 -6.21 -43.99
N GLU A 774 38.17 -5.80 -44.04
CA GLU A 774 39.33 -6.68 -43.93
C GLU A 774 40.08 -6.36 -42.64
N PHE A 775 40.38 -7.39 -41.83
CA PHE A 775 41.23 -7.22 -40.67
C PHE A 775 42.68 -7.04 -41.14
N ILE A 776 43.27 -5.91 -40.76
CA ILE A 776 44.68 -5.60 -41.02
C ILE A 776 45.43 -5.52 -39.69
N SER A 777 46.66 -6.02 -39.66
CA SER A 777 47.52 -5.85 -38.49
C SER A 777 47.85 -4.37 -38.30
N ALA A 778 47.60 -3.85 -37.11
CA ALA A 778 48.01 -2.50 -36.74
C ALA A 778 49.49 -2.53 -36.34
N PRO A 779 50.41 -1.91 -37.10
CA PRO A 779 51.82 -1.93 -36.75
C PRO A 779 52.07 -1.06 -35.50
N SER A 780 52.90 -1.56 -34.59
CA SER A 780 53.44 -0.74 -33.50
C SER A 780 54.54 0.16 -34.08
N ILE A 781 54.29 1.47 -34.14
CA ILE A 781 55.25 2.47 -34.64
C ILE A 781 55.85 3.20 -33.42
N PRO A 782 57.18 3.10 -33.20
CA PRO A 782 57.83 3.73 -32.04
C PRO A 782 57.53 5.23 -31.93
N GLY A 783 57.18 5.68 -30.72
CA GLY A 783 56.90 7.09 -30.42
C GLY A 783 55.51 7.58 -30.87
N THR A 784 54.63 6.69 -31.34
CA THR A 784 53.26 7.04 -31.77
C THR A 784 52.20 6.44 -30.85
N VAL A 785 50.98 6.96 -30.94
CA VAL A 785 49.78 6.40 -30.31
C VAL A 785 48.78 6.04 -31.40
N LEU A 786 48.14 4.89 -31.27
CA LEU A 786 47.07 4.49 -32.18
C LEU A 786 45.74 5.08 -31.67
N VAL A 787 44.98 5.68 -32.57
CA VAL A 787 43.69 6.31 -32.25
C VAL A 787 42.59 5.55 -32.94
N ASN A 788 41.70 4.92 -32.16
CA ASN A 788 40.48 4.31 -32.66
C ASN A 788 39.32 5.30 -32.61
N ILE A 789 38.46 5.23 -33.61
CA ILE A 789 37.14 5.87 -33.60
C ILE A 789 36.17 4.90 -32.95
N ALA A 790 35.33 5.43 -32.06
CA ALA A 790 34.36 4.66 -31.32
C ALA A 790 32.92 5.05 -31.70
N ASP A 791 31.96 4.22 -31.29
CA ASP A 791 30.59 4.21 -31.81
C ASP A 791 29.84 5.54 -31.60
N LEU A 792 30.12 6.26 -30.49
CA LEU A 792 29.50 7.56 -30.22
C LEU A 792 29.93 8.62 -31.24
N MET A 793 31.22 8.65 -31.59
CA MET A 793 31.75 9.61 -32.56
C MET A 793 31.27 9.29 -33.98
N GLN A 794 31.18 8.01 -34.33
CA GLN A 794 30.54 7.60 -35.58
C GLN A 794 29.10 8.13 -35.65
N ARG A 795 28.33 7.95 -34.57
CA ARG A 795 26.95 8.43 -34.53
C ARG A 795 26.85 9.95 -34.62
N TRP A 796 27.70 10.68 -33.88
CA TRP A 796 27.70 12.15 -33.88
C TRP A 796 28.07 12.75 -35.22
N THR A 797 28.95 12.08 -35.96
CA THR A 797 29.41 12.55 -37.26
C THR A 797 28.60 12.00 -38.43
N SER A 798 27.50 11.29 -38.15
CA SER A 798 26.66 10.63 -39.18
C SER A 798 27.49 9.77 -40.14
N ASP A 799 28.29 8.88 -39.56
CA ASP A 799 29.13 7.90 -40.26
C ASP A 799 30.28 8.49 -41.11
N VAL A 800 30.62 9.78 -40.94
CA VAL A 800 31.80 10.38 -41.59
C VAL A 800 33.10 9.80 -41.01
N PHE A 801 33.20 9.75 -39.68
CA PHE A 801 34.17 8.90 -38.99
C PHE A 801 33.51 7.57 -38.67
N VAL A 802 34.20 6.46 -38.91
CA VAL A 802 33.63 5.11 -38.82
C VAL A 802 34.38 4.34 -37.75
N SER A 803 33.63 3.77 -36.82
CA SER A 803 34.04 2.74 -35.86
C SER A 803 34.01 1.40 -36.60
N ALA A 804 35.18 0.80 -36.78
CA ALA A 804 35.34 -0.46 -37.52
C ALA A 804 36.42 -1.32 -36.88
#